data_AF-N4VV62-F1
#
_entry.id   AF-N4VV62-F1
#
_cell.length_a   1.000
_cell.length_b   1.000
_cell.length_c   1.000
_cell.angle_alpha   90.00
_cell.angle_beta   90.00
_cell.angle_gamma   90.00
#
_symmetry.space_group_name_H-M   'P 1'
#
loop_
_entity.id
_entity.type
_entity.pdbx_description
1 polymer ?
#
loop_
_entity_poly.entity_id
_entity_poly.type
_entity_poly.pdbx_seq_one_letter_code
_entity_poly.pdbx_strand_id
1 'polypeptide(L)'
;MRGLFKALATAALATVSVAKAPPSSASPAAAAIRVRLNPANVRDLLDTDYTTWTIPGKSSANITVGGNVTDGDVVFHLAAGNGSELAGNSNKLQYTRFLSSLGERVVGQGVSTSNKDGAPLILSVTGLAAGNHSLLAWHNAWDSMTETATLDVAVNGERAHAGLKQSARVDNIWEAATSYVTFEVKSAADEVKVVYTPKGADKRAFLNGFEIDTPAMQNQISFPSPKHRDERIEAGKEGSVEASWRAPSSAKGVKYNVFLGTSPTELKSVAEGVTETSASLTGLNTLDTFYWRVDVVSGDATFTGRVFMFRVAQLAFPGAEGYGRFARGGRGGKVIKVTSLADTADEGTLRYALTVAKGPRIVVFDVGGVITTTSRISVNDQYITVAGQTAPGKGIVIQGNPLGLTGASDVIFRHVRVRPGKVSGETVDGMGMQGSNHCIFDRCSMGWTIDEAFSSRSAYNISFQRNMISEPLNVAGHKNYPSGTAHGYSATIGGDVGSFHHNLLAHAEGRSWSMGGGVDAAAAFAGQLDIRNNVVYNFGSRVTDGGAMKVNFVGNYYKPGPASTLKYALRAQYEDDMPGTQQYHCAGNSMPGAFDQDSVQYPAGDGTATKNTTIACWADVSFSPAPKYQKFFDAPFFEPFVETQPSTEAYKRVLSDAGVSQPVRDEHDARIINETLAGTAAYRGSVSGKKGLIDDPKDAGGLEDFPEAKRAASWDADGDGIADWWDGSTGGEGYTPIEGYLNFLADPHAFVSPSKSVEVDLAALALGFKEPSFTVAGAKKGEVTVAGTKATYGAGAGKGVDSFEVSIKDSEGSTWTRTFGVAIFDGAEEA
;
A
#
# COMPACT_ATOMS: atom_id res chain seq x y z
N MET A 1 -26.48 -19.55 60.48
CA MET A 1 -27.90 -19.31 60.84
C MET A 1 -28.62 -19.04 59.52
N ARG A 2 -29.26 -19.99 58.83
CA ARG A 2 -30.56 -20.65 59.08
C ARG A 2 -31.66 -19.70 59.58
N GLY A 3 -32.75 -19.61 58.81
CA GLY A 3 -34.07 -19.11 59.25
C GLY A 3 -34.65 -18.06 58.30
N LEU A 4 -35.38 -18.46 57.24
CA LEU A 4 -36.86 -18.54 57.18
C LEU A 4 -37.56 -17.18 57.09
N PHE A 5 -38.30 -16.94 55.99
CA PHE A 5 -39.76 -16.81 56.04
C PHE A 5 -40.36 -16.98 54.62
N LYS A 6 -41.32 -17.91 54.52
CA LYS A 6 -42.25 -18.14 53.41
C LYS A 6 -43.64 -17.82 53.98
N ALA A 7 -44.49 -17.10 53.26
CA ALA A 7 -45.94 -17.25 53.36
C ALA A 7 -46.63 -16.73 52.08
N LEU A 8 -47.52 -17.57 51.56
CA LEU A 8 -48.36 -17.42 50.37
C LEU A 8 -49.57 -16.49 50.60
N ALA A 9 -50.09 -15.91 49.50
CA ALA A 9 -51.54 -15.81 49.26
C ALA A 9 -51.87 -15.83 47.75
N THR A 10 -52.58 -16.89 47.36
CA THR A 10 -53.45 -17.15 46.18
C THR A 10 -54.50 -16.04 45.92
N ALA A 11 -55.16 -15.84 44.76
CA ALA A 11 -55.29 -16.48 43.45
C ALA A 11 -56.10 -15.55 42.51
N ALA A 12 -55.97 -15.67 41.18
CA ALA A 12 -57.07 -15.76 40.20
C ALA A 12 -56.54 -15.72 38.75
N LEU A 13 -56.96 -16.69 37.95
CA LEU A 13 -56.71 -16.82 36.52
C LEU A 13 -57.45 -15.75 35.70
N ALA A 14 -56.80 -15.27 34.64
CA ALA A 14 -57.45 -15.06 33.35
C ALA A 14 -56.42 -15.24 32.22
N THR A 15 -56.48 -16.41 31.57
CA THR A 15 -55.83 -16.68 30.29
C THR A 15 -56.48 -15.84 29.21
N VAL A 16 -55.74 -14.90 28.61
CA VAL A 16 -56.02 -14.38 27.27
C VAL A 16 -54.80 -14.69 26.42
N SER A 17 -55.02 -15.58 25.44
CA SER A 17 -54.08 -15.89 24.39
C SER A 17 -53.80 -14.61 23.60
N VAL A 18 -52.56 -14.15 23.58
CA VAL A 18 -52.08 -13.23 22.54
C VAL A 18 -51.00 -13.96 21.78
N ALA A 19 -51.25 -14.10 20.48
CA ALA A 19 -50.42 -14.82 19.54
C ALA A 19 -48.95 -14.41 19.67
N LYS A 20 -48.08 -15.42 19.81
CA LYS A 20 -46.65 -15.29 19.62
C LYS A 20 -46.44 -14.93 18.15
N ALA A 21 -46.21 -13.65 17.86
CA ALA A 21 -45.74 -13.25 16.55
C ALA A 21 -44.43 -14.01 16.27
N PRO A 22 -44.25 -14.59 15.07
CA PRO A 22 -42.97 -15.19 14.71
C PRO A 22 -41.88 -14.10 14.82
N PRO A 23 -40.61 -14.47 15.08
CA PRO A 23 -39.52 -13.52 14.94
C PRO A 23 -39.65 -12.93 13.54
N SER A 24 -39.86 -11.62 13.43
CA SER A 24 -39.88 -11.00 12.11
C SER A 24 -38.49 -11.25 11.53
N SER A 25 -38.44 -12.13 10.53
CA SER A 25 -37.44 -12.04 9.50
C SER A 25 -37.54 -10.62 8.97
N ALA A 26 -36.69 -9.72 9.46
CA ALA A 26 -36.59 -8.39 8.92
C ALA A 26 -36.27 -8.57 7.44
N SER A 27 -37.26 -8.31 6.58
CA SER A 27 -37.00 -8.09 5.16
C SER A 27 -35.85 -7.08 5.07
N PRO A 28 -34.89 -7.28 4.16
CA PRO A 28 -33.82 -6.31 4.00
C PRO A 28 -34.47 -4.95 3.73
N ALA A 29 -34.17 -3.96 4.59
CA ALA A 29 -34.52 -2.58 4.31
C ALA A 29 -34.00 -2.27 2.89
N ALA A 30 -34.84 -1.67 2.04
CA ALA A 30 -34.42 -1.23 0.71
C ALA A 30 -33.11 -0.44 0.86
N ALA A 31 -32.14 -0.68 -0.04
CA ALA A 31 -30.83 -0.05 0.07
C ALA A 31 -30.99 1.48 0.09
N ALA A 32 -30.49 2.13 1.14
CA ALA A 32 -30.55 3.59 1.26
C ALA A 32 -29.92 4.26 0.02
N ILE A 33 -30.60 5.26 -0.54
CA ILE A 33 -30.04 6.07 -1.62
C ILE A 33 -29.01 7.00 -1.01
N ARG A 34 -27.77 6.95 -1.48
CA ARG A 34 -26.67 7.80 -0.98
C ARG A 34 -26.06 8.59 -2.12
N VAL A 35 -26.05 9.92 -2.00
CA VAL A 35 -25.55 10.82 -3.04
C VAL A 35 -24.49 11.75 -2.44
N ARG A 36 -23.34 11.85 -3.09
CA ARG A 36 -22.34 12.88 -2.81
C ARG A 36 -22.28 13.88 -3.95
N LEU A 37 -22.10 15.16 -3.63
CA LEU A 37 -22.05 16.24 -4.62
C LEU A 37 -20.59 16.52 -4.98
N ASN A 38 -20.25 16.39 -6.26
CA ASN A 38 -18.93 16.67 -6.79
C ASN A 38 -18.99 17.87 -7.75
N PRO A 39 -18.46 19.04 -7.38
CA PRO A 39 -18.36 20.17 -8.31
C PRO A 39 -17.50 19.80 -9.54
N ALA A 40 -17.90 20.18 -10.74
CA ALA A 40 -17.17 19.80 -11.97
C ALA A 40 -15.73 20.33 -12.06
N ASN A 41 -15.41 21.38 -11.29
CA ASN A 41 -14.06 21.95 -11.15
C ASN A 41 -13.21 21.26 -10.07
N VAL A 42 -13.75 20.28 -9.35
CA VAL A 42 -13.09 19.50 -8.31
C VAL A 42 -12.71 18.14 -8.88
N ARG A 43 -11.46 17.71 -8.63
CA ARG A 43 -10.97 16.40 -9.07
C ARG A 43 -11.76 15.32 -8.33
N ASP A 44 -12.50 14.51 -9.07
CA ASP A 44 -13.26 13.42 -8.48
C ASP A 44 -12.33 12.30 -7.97
N LEU A 45 -12.54 11.88 -6.73
CA LEU A 45 -12.00 10.65 -6.17
C LEU A 45 -13.14 9.67 -5.97
N LEU A 46 -13.04 8.47 -6.57
CA LEU A 46 -14.06 7.43 -6.49
C LEU A 46 -14.44 7.12 -5.04
N ASP A 47 -15.73 7.08 -4.72
CA ASP A 47 -16.25 6.50 -3.47
C ASP A 47 -17.41 5.57 -3.81
N THR A 48 -17.22 4.27 -3.65
CA THR A 48 -18.18 3.25 -4.12
C THR A 48 -19.44 3.15 -3.27
N ASP A 49 -19.48 3.82 -2.11
CA ASP A 49 -20.64 3.81 -1.22
C ASP A 49 -21.68 4.88 -1.60
N TYR A 50 -21.32 5.80 -2.50
CA TYR A 50 -22.14 6.95 -2.88
C TYR A 50 -22.25 7.06 -4.40
N THR A 51 -23.46 7.29 -4.90
CA THR A 51 -23.64 7.81 -6.25
C THR A 51 -23.03 9.21 -6.32
N THR A 52 -22.16 9.44 -7.31
CA THR A 52 -21.48 10.72 -7.48
C THR A 52 -22.30 11.61 -8.41
N TRP A 53 -22.77 12.75 -7.89
CA TRP A 53 -23.47 13.74 -8.69
C TRP A 53 -22.54 14.89 -9.07
N THR A 54 -22.11 14.90 -10.34
CA THR A 54 -21.30 15.99 -10.88
C THR A 54 -22.13 17.25 -11.11
N ILE A 55 -21.79 18.34 -10.42
CA ILE A 55 -22.52 19.60 -10.47
C ILE A 55 -21.80 20.59 -11.42
N PRO A 56 -22.43 21.03 -12.53
CA PRO A 56 -21.75 21.70 -13.64
C PRO A 56 -21.49 23.21 -13.46
N GLY A 57 -21.82 23.82 -12.31
CA GLY A 57 -21.67 25.28 -12.17
C GLY A 57 -22.81 26.10 -12.77
N LYS A 58 -24.05 25.60 -12.76
CA LYS A 58 -25.24 26.26 -13.36
C LYS A 58 -26.28 26.60 -12.30
N SER A 59 -27.33 27.35 -12.65
CA SER A 59 -28.45 27.67 -11.75
C SER A 59 -29.18 26.43 -11.20
N SER A 60 -29.14 25.32 -11.93
CA SER A 60 -29.69 24.04 -11.51
C SER A 60 -28.95 22.86 -12.15
N ALA A 61 -29.15 21.68 -11.56
CA ALA A 61 -28.71 20.39 -12.09
C ALA A 61 -29.73 19.32 -11.68
N ASN A 62 -29.71 18.16 -12.36
CA ASN A 62 -30.42 16.96 -11.92
C ASN A 62 -29.51 15.72 -12.00
N ILE A 63 -29.92 14.67 -11.29
CA ILE A 63 -29.38 13.32 -11.43
C ILE A 63 -30.53 12.33 -11.27
N THR A 64 -30.50 11.27 -12.07
CA THR A 64 -31.36 10.11 -11.89
C THR A 64 -30.56 9.00 -11.21
N VAL A 65 -31.11 8.45 -10.13
CA VAL A 65 -30.54 7.32 -9.39
C VAL A 65 -31.51 6.15 -9.51
N GLY A 66 -31.08 5.09 -10.21
CA GLY A 66 -31.87 3.89 -10.45
C GLY A 66 -30.98 2.64 -10.42
N GLY A 67 -31.47 1.55 -9.83
CA GLY A 67 -30.81 0.23 -9.91
C GLY A 67 -30.90 -0.71 -8.69
N ASN A 68 -31.21 -0.22 -7.48
CA ASN A 68 -31.23 -1.05 -6.26
C ASN A 68 -32.41 -0.80 -5.29
N VAL A 69 -33.37 0.05 -5.68
CA VAL A 69 -34.63 0.23 -4.97
C VAL A 69 -35.70 -0.34 -5.89
N THR A 70 -36.47 -1.32 -5.39
CA THR A 70 -37.61 -1.87 -6.11
C THR A 70 -38.58 -0.75 -6.49
N ASP A 71 -38.87 -0.64 -7.80
CA ASP A 71 -39.81 0.27 -8.46
C ASP A 71 -39.34 1.72 -8.73
N GLY A 72 -38.58 1.90 -9.81
CA GLY A 72 -38.48 3.18 -10.55
C GLY A 72 -37.17 3.97 -10.40
N ASP A 73 -36.98 4.88 -11.35
CA ASP A 73 -35.89 5.88 -11.35
C ASP A 73 -36.23 7.02 -10.37
N VAL A 74 -35.39 7.27 -9.36
CA VAL A 74 -35.53 8.42 -8.45
C VAL A 74 -34.74 9.60 -9.02
N VAL A 75 -35.41 10.73 -9.21
CA VAL A 75 -34.80 11.93 -9.79
C VAL A 75 -34.60 12.97 -8.70
N PHE A 76 -33.36 13.41 -8.53
CA PHE A 76 -33.01 14.55 -7.69
C PHE A 76 -32.75 15.77 -8.56
N HIS A 77 -33.27 16.93 -8.14
CA HIS A 77 -33.02 18.21 -8.78
C HIS A 77 -32.52 19.21 -7.75
N LEU A 78 -31.40 19.85 -8.02
CA LEU A 78 -30.78 20.84 -7.15
C LEU A 78 -30.78 22.20 -7.86
N ALA A 79 -31.24 23.24 -7.19
CA ALA A 79 -31.26 24.60 -7.71
C ALA A 79 -30.72 25.63 -6.71
N ALA A 80 -30.11 26.68 -7.25
CA ALA A 80 -29.71 27.87 -6.51
C ALA A 80 -30.79 28.97 -6.64
N GLY A 81 -31.16 29.58 -5.52
CA GLY A 81 -32.14 30.67 -5.49
C GLY A 81 -31.59 32.02 -5.96
N ASN A 82 -32.47 33.02 -6.05
CA ASN A 82 -32.15 34.43 -6.35
C ASN A 82 -31.31 34.66 -7.64
N GLY A 83 -31.43 33.78 -8.64
CA GLY A 83 -30.64 33.90 -9.87
C GLY A 83 -29.15 33.57 -9.69
N SER A 84 -28.76 32.98 -8.56
CA SER A 84 -27.42 32.46 -8.32
C SER A 84 -27.16 31.18 -9.11
N GLU A 85 -25.90 30.77 -9.21
CA GLU A 85 -25.47 29.47 -9.73
C GLU A 85 -25.02 28.54 -8.59
N LEU A 86 -24.99 27.24 -8.86
CA LEU A 86 -24.42 26.21 -7.99
C LEU A 86 -22.89 26.22 -8.11
N ALA A 87 -22.20 26.92 -7.23
CA ALA A 87 -20.73 26.96 -7.16
C ALA A 87 -20.20 25.97 -6.14
N GLY A 88 -19.04 25.37 -6.38
CA GLY A 88 -18.46 24.40 -5.45
C GLY A 88 -16.94 24.39 -5.43
N ASN A 89 -16.39 23.81 -4.37
CA ASN A 89 -14.95 23.62 -4.19
C ASN A 89 -14.69 22.45 -3.22
N SER A 90 -13.42 22.23 -2.89
CA SER A 90 -12.94 21.16 -2.01
C SER A 90 -11.94 21.67 -0.97
N ASN A 91 -11.87 20.97 0.17
CA ASN A 91 -10.74 21.02 1.09
C ASN A 91 -9.70 19.98 0.63
N LYS A 92 -8.44 20.41 0.46
CA LYS A 92 -7.32 19.56 0.01
C LYS A 92 -7.13 18.29 0.85
N LEU A 93 -7.54 18.28 2.11
CA LEU A 93 -7.41 17.14 3.02
C LEU A 93 -8.03 15.85 2.43
N GLN A 94 -9.10 15.95 1.64
CA GLN A 94 -9.72 14.78 1.00
C GLN A 94 -8.76 14.01 0.07
N TYR A 95 -7.74 14.70 -0.49
CA TYR A 95 -6.76 14.11 -1.39
C TYR A 95 -5.55 13.49 -0.66
N THR A 96 -5.46 13.71 0.66
CA THR A 96 -4.37 13.18 1.48
C THR A 96 -4.72 11.85 2.15
N ARG A 97 -5.99 11.45 2.13
CA ARG A 97 -6.43 10.18 2.68
C ARG A 97 -6.53 9.14 1.58
N PHE A 98 -5.62 8.17 1.64
CA PHE A 98 -5.59 7.08 0.67
C PHE A 98 -6.88 6.23 0.74
N LEU A 99 -7.24 5.79 1.95
CA LEU A 99 -8.48 5.04 2.23
C LEU A 99 -9.58 5.99 2.72
N SER A 100 -10.70 6.04 1.99
CA SER A 100 -11.92 6.74 2.44
C SER A 100 -12.68 5.85 3.42
N SER A 101 -12.48 6.10 4.72
CA SER A 101 -13.05 5.30 5.81
C SER A 101 -13.97 6.09 6.73
N LEU A 102 -13.93 7.42 6.65
CA LEU A 102 -14.69 8.34 7.51
C LEU A 102 -15.72 9.17 6.72
N GLY A 103 -15.85 8.93 5.42
CA GLY A 103 -16.72 9.70 4.53
C GLY A 103 -16.16 11.08 4.18
N GLU A 104 -14.84 11.26 4.27
CA GLU A 104 -14.13 12.48 3.90
C GLU A 104 -14.38 12.92 2.45
N ARG A 105 -14.64 11.97 1.54
CA ARG A 105 -14.99 12.22 0.12
C ARG A 105 -16.42 12.73 -0.05
N VAL A 106 -17.23 12.69 1.00
CA VAL A 106 -18.55 13.33 1.07
C VAL A 106 -18.37 14.75 1.61
N VAL A 107 -17.85 14.90 2.83
CA VAL A 107 -17.85 16.19 3.54
C VAL A 107 -16.72 17.14 3.17
N GLY A 108 -15.66 16.64 2.52
CA GLY A 108 -14.50 17.43 2.09
C GLY A 108 -14.74 18.27 0.83
N GLN A 109 -15.91 18.17 0.22
CA GLN A 109 -16.33 18.93 -0.96
C GLN A 109 -17.83 19.18 -0.93
N GLY A 110 -18.31 20.08 -1.76
CA GLY A 110 -19.74 20.29 -1.94
C GLY A 110 -20.06 21.48 -2.79
N VAL A 111 -21.32 21.89 -2.73
CA VAL A 111 -21.84 23.06 -3.45
C VAL A 111 -22.49 24.06 -2.51
N SER A 112 -22.53 25.29 -3.00
CA SER A 112 -23.14 26.47 -2.41
C SER A 112 -23.67 27.36 -3.54
N THR A 113 -24.39 28.41 -3.19
CA THR A 113 -24.69 29.50 -4.11
C THR A 113 -23.42 30.30 -4.45
N SER A 114 -23.24 30.67 -5.72
CA SER A 114 -22.19 31.60 -6.18
C SER A 114 -22.32 32.98 -5.55
N ASN A 115 -23.57 33.43 -5.35
CA ASN A 115 -23.87 34.69 -4.70
C ASN A 115 -23.88 34.50 -3.17
N LYS A 116 -23.19 35.40 -2.46
CA LYS A 116 -23.18 35.48 -0.99
C LYS A 116 -24.23 36.46 -0.47
N ASP A 117 -25.44 36.38 -1.01
CA ASP A 117 -26.54 37.31 -0.75
C ASP A 117 -27.64 36.74 0.15
N GLY A 118 -27.55 35.45 0.49
CA GLY A 118 -28.55 34.72 1.27
C GLY A 118 -29.45 33.84 0.42
N ALA A 119 -29.13 33.64 -0.86
CA ALA A 119 -29.85 32.73 -1.75
C ALA A 119 -29.96 31.31 -1.15
N PRO A 120 -31.16 30.68 -1.18
CA PRO A 120 -31.33 29.32 -0.70
C PRO A 120 -30.79 28.29 -1.70
N LEU A 121 -30.43 27.11 -1.19
CA LEU A 121 -30.33 25.88 -2.00
C LEU A 121 -31.65 25.12 -1.91
N ILE A 122 -32.12 24.61 -3.05
CA ILE A 122 -33.40 23.88 -3.15
C ILE A 122 -33.11 22.50 -3.72
N LEU A 123 -33.29 21.46 -2.89
CA LEU A 123 -33.20 20.06 -3.29
C LEU A 123 -34.62 19.50 -3.44
N SER A 124 -35.00 19.14 -4.66
CA SER A 124 -36.23 18.43 -4.99
C SER A 124 -35.97 16.95 -5.22
N VAL A 125 -36.92 16.10 -4.85
CA VAL A 125 -36.93 14.67 -5.18
C VAL A 125 -38.30 14.24 -5.72
N THR A 126 -38.30 13.41 -6.77
CA THR A 126 -39.46 12.72 -7.35
C THR A 126 -39.10 11.26 -7.61
N GLY A 127 -40.08 10.37 -7.71
CA GLY A 127 -39.86 8.94 -8.01
C GLY A 127 -39.73 8.04 -6.78
N LEU A 128 -39.81 8.59 -5.56
CA LEU A 128 -39.85 7.77 -4.35
C LEU A 128 -41.18 6.99 -4.27
N ALA A 129 -41.14 5.78 -3.69
CA ALA A 129 -42.35 4.99 -3.45
C ALA A 129 -43.33 5.73 -2.52
N ALA A 130 -44.60 5.35 -2.54
CA ALA A 130 -45.55 5.89 -1.58
C ALA A 130 -45.21 5.41 -0.16
N GLY A 131 -45.12 6.33 0.80
CA GLY A 131 -44.76 6.03 2.18
C GLY A 131 -44.05 7.16 2.91
N ASN A 132 -43.60 6.85 4.12
CA ASN A 132 -42.78 7.76 4.92
C ASN A 132 -41.32 7.60 4.55
N HIS A 133 -40.67 8.72 4.28
CA HIS A 133 -39.26 8.80 3.96
C HIS A 133 -38.55 9.77 4.88
N SER A 134 -37.22 9.65 4.92
CA SER A 134 -36.35 10.61 5.58
C SER A 134 -35.22 11.08 4.68
N LEU A 135 -34.72 12.29 4.94
CA LEU A 135 -33.56 12.85 4.28
C LEU A 135 -32.55 13.35 5.32
N LEU A 136 -31.36 12.77 5.27
CA LEU A 136 -30.17 13.19 6.02
C LEU A 136 -29.24 13.96 5.07
N ALA A 137 -28.86 15.19 5.38
CA ALA A 137 -27.93 15.98 4.56
C ALA A 137 -26.78 16.58 5.37
N TRP A 138 -25.59 16.66 4.77
CA TRP A 138 -24.39 17.25 5.38
C TRP A 138 -24.18 18.71 4.95
N HIS A 139 -23.78 19.53 5.92
CA HIS A 139 -23.55 20.97 5.80
C HIS A 139 -22.18 21.38 6.38
N ASN A 140 -21.15 21.25 5.57
CA ASN A 140 -19.75 21.47 5.93
C ASN A 140 -19.06 22.40 4.92
N ALA A 141 -18.64 23.56 5.39
CA ALA A 141 -17.88 24.49 4.57
C ALA A 141 -16.46 23.95 4.30
N TRP A 142 -16.02 24.00 3.03
CA TRP A 142 -14.65 23.63 2.63
C TRP A 142 -13.63 24.75 2.88
N ASP A 143 -14.10 26.00 3.00
CA ASP A 143 -13.27 27.17 3.30
C ASP A 143 -12.83 27.17 4.79
N SER A 144 -11.69 27.80 5.08
CA SER A 144 -11.22 27.97 6.47
C SER A 144 -12.00 29.09 7.14
N MET A 145 -13.18 28.79 7.65
CA MET A 145 -14.10 29.80 8.19
C MET A 145 -14.05 29.84 9.71
N THR A 146 -13.98 31.06 10.28
CA THR A 146 -14.13 31.29 11.73
C THR A 146 -15.58 31.17 12.17
N GLU A 147 -16.53 31.49 11.29
CA GLU A 147 -17.96 31.39 11.51
C GLU A 147 -18.68 31.07 10.18
N THR A 148 -19.72 30.25 10.23
CA THR A 148 -20.56 29.86 9.08
C THR A 148 -21.96 30.46 9.23
N ALA A 149 -22.72 30.57 8.12
CA ALA A 149 -24.14 30.88 8.21
C ALA A 149 -24.87 29.77 9.01
N THR A 150 -25.96 30.13 9.66
CA THR A 150 -26.95 29.14 10.12
C THR A 150 -27.97 28.85 9.03
N LEU A 151 -28.62 27.70 9.05
CA LEU A 151 -29.63 27.29 8.08
C LEU A 151 -31.01 27.20 8.73
N ASP A 152 -31.99 27.84 8.09
CA ASP A 152 -33.38 27.43 8.23
C ASP A 152 -33.69 26.39 7.16
N VAL A 153 -34.28 25.25 7.57
CA VAL A 153 -34.64 24.15 6.67
C VAL A 153 -36.15 24.05 6.59
N ALA A 154 -36.71 24.01 5.38
CA ALA A 154 -38.14 23.82 5.15
C ALA A 154 -38.39 22.64 4.21
N VAL A 155 -39.46 21.89 4.45
CA VAL A 155 -39.94 20.79 3.59
C VAL A 155 -41.31 21.17 3.07
N ASN A 156 -41.48 21.21 1.75
CA ASN A 156 -42.73 21.62 1.09
C ASN A 156 -43.28 22.97 1.60
N GLY A 157 -42.38 23.88 1.98
CA GLY A 157 -42.71 25.22 2.51
C GLY A 157 -42.94 25.25 4.03
N GLU A 158 -43.05 24.10 4.70
CA GLU A 158 -43.18 24.02 6.15
C GLU A 158 -41.82 23.99 6.82
N ARG A 159 -41.64 24.77 7.89
CA ARG A 159 -40.35 24.87 8.59
C ARG A 159 -40.06 23.61 9.38
N ALA A 160 -38.96 22.93 9.07
CA ALA A 160 -38.48 21.75 9.77
C ALA A 160 -37.38 22.07 10.79
N HIS A 161 -36.45 22.98 10.47
CA HIS A 161 -35.37 23.41 11.37
C HIS A 161 -35.19 24.93 11.37
N ALA A 162 -34.67 25.43 12.50
CA ALA A 162 -34.40 26.83 12.73
C ALA A 162 -32.95 27.04 13.20
N GLY A 163 -32.19 27.88 12.50
CA GLY A 163 -30.84 28.28 12.95
C GLY A 163 -29.83 27.13 13.07
N LEU A 164 -29.91 26.12 12.21
CA LEU A 164 -28.99 24.98 12.20
C LEU A 164 -27.56 25.45 11.88
N LYS A 165 -26.62 25.20 12.78
CA LYS A 165 -25.21 25.60 12.59
C LYS A 165 -24.52 24.67 11.60
N GLN A 166 -23.85 25.23 10.60
CA GLN A 166 -23.02 24.47 9.66
C GLN A 166 -21.61 24.27 10.24
N SER A 167 -20.97 23.14 9.93
CA SER A 167 -19.57 22.91 10.29
C SER A 167 -18.62 23.54 9.26
N ALA A 168 -17.34 23.64 9.58
CA ALA A 168 -16.30 24.07 8.65
C ALA A 168 -15.10 23.13 8.76
N ARG A 169 -14.66 22.59 7.62
CA ARG A 169 -13.50 21.69 7.49
C ARG A 169 -13.48 20.49 8.44
N VAL A 170 -14.65 20.04 8.90
CA VAL A 170 -14.74 18.71 9.53
C VAL A 170 -14.45 17.67 8.46
N ASP A 171 -13.66 16.67 8.79
CA ASP A 171 -13.08 15.72 7.83
C ASP A 171 -13.76 14.35 7.81
N ASN A 172 -14.90 14.23 8.50
CA ASN A 172 -15.66 12.99 8.62
C ASN A 172 -17.17 13.25 8.65
N ILE A 173 -17.95 12.27 8.21
CA ILE A 173 -19.43 12.36 8.19
C ILE A 173 -20.06 12.34 9.58
N TRP A 174 -19.33 11.85 10.60
CA TRP A 174 -19.84 11.61 11.95
C TRP A 174 -19.98 12.90 12.76
N GLU A 175 -19.11 13.86 12.52
CA GLU A 175 -19.02 15.12 13.27
C GLU A 175 -19.35 16.36 12.42
N ALA A 176 -19.44 16.19 11.10
CA ALA A 176 -19.94 17.23 10.22
C ALA A 176 -21.40 17.56 10.57
N ALA A 177 -21.78 18.84 10.45
CA ALA A 177 -23.14 19.24 10.76
C ALA A 177 -24.13 18.61 9.78
N THR A 178 -25.28 18.16 10.29
CA THR A 178 -26.31 17.51 9.50
C THR A 178 -27.70 18.07 9.75
N SER A 179 -28.53 18.15 8.72
CA SER A 179 -29.98 18.25 8.87
C SER A 179 -30.64 16.88 8.69
N TYR A 180 -31.73 16.65 9.41
CA TYR A 180 -32.53 15.43 9.29
C TYR A 180 -34.01 15.82 9.23
N VAL A 181 -34.70 15.46 8.15
CA VAL A 181 -36.12 15.74 7.96
C VAL A 181 -36.87 14.48 7.55
N THR A 182 -38.15 14.40 7.90
CA THR A 182 -39.04 13.30 7.50
C THR A 182 -40.20 13.87 6.70
N PHE A 183 -40.70 13.12 5.72
CA PHE A 183 -41.83 13.53 4.90
C PHE A 183 -42.59 12.31 4.37
N GLU A 184 -43.85 12.54 4.00
CA GLU A 184 -44.70 11.53 3.39
C GLU A 184 -44.79 11.77 1.87
N VAL A 185 -44.65 10.70 1.09
CA VAL A 185 -44.84 10.66 -0.36
C VAL A 185 -46.13 9.88 -0.62
N LYS A 186 -47.09 10.45 -1.34
CA LYS A 186 -48.37 9.77 -1.64
C LYS A 186 -48.30 8.99 -2.95
N SER A 187 -47.50 9.46 -3.89
CA SER A 187 -47.24 8.78 -5.16
C SER A 187 -45.84 9.11 -5.68
N ALA A 188 -45.30 8.25 -6.55
CA ALA A 188 -43.99 8.49 -7.18
C ALA A 188 -43.92 9.76 -8.04
N ALA A 189 -45.07 10.35 -8.41
CA ALA A 189 -45.13 11.62 -9.11
C ALA A 189 -45.02 12.84 -8.19
N ASP A 190 -45.13 12.65 -6.86
CA ASP A 190 -45.07 13.74 -5.90
C ASP A 190 -43.65 14.30 -5.83
N GLU A 191 -43.52 15.63 -5.95
CA GLU A 191 -42.27 16.34 -5.75
C GLU A 191 -42.16 16.81 -4.29
N VAL A 192 -41.12 16.36 -3.59
CA VAL A 192 -40.77 16.87 -2.26
C VAL A 192 -39.65 17.89 -2.39
N LYS A 193 -39.86 19.11 -1.85
CA LYS A 193 -38.88 20.21 -1.88
C LYS A 193 -38.29 20.46 -0.50
N VAL A 194 -36.98 20.30 -0.38
CA VAL A 194 -36.21 20.68 0.82
C VAL A 194 -35.41 21.95 0.52
N VAL A 195 -35.69 23.02 1.27
CA VAL A 195 -35.11 24.35 1.06
C VAL A 195 -34.19 24.70 2.21
N TYR A 196 -32.93 25.01 1.92
CA TYR A 196 -31.90 25.42 2.87
C TYR A 196 -31.63 26.93 2.73
N THR A 197 -32.10 27.72 3.69
CA THR A 197 -31.99 29.19 3.66
C THR A 197 -30.91 29.66 4.63
N PRO A 198 -29.79 30.23 4.16
CA PRO A 198 -28.71 30.70 5.02
C PRO A 198 -29.03 32.04 5.68
N LYS A 199 -28.65 32.17 6.97
CA LYS A 199 -28.78 33.38 7.78
C LYS A 199 -27.50 33.67 8.54
N GLY A 200 -27.12 34.95 8.61
CA GLY A 200 -25.94 35.40 9.35
C GLY A 200 -24.66 35.40 8.50
N ALA A 201 -23.56 34.97 9.10
CA ALA A 201 -22.21 35.09 8.54
C ALA A 201 -22.08 34.41 7.16
N ASP A 202 -21.39 35.07 6.22
CA ASP A 202 -21.05 34.58 4.86
C ASP A 202 -22.23 34.19 3.93
N LYS A 203 -23.47 34.16 4.45
CA LYS A 203 -24.74 34.06 3.70
C LYS A 203 -24.81 32.92 2.67
N ARG A 204 -24.04 31.85 2.88
CA ARG A 204 -23.98 30.66 2.02
C ARG A 204 -24.59 29.46 2.73
N ALA A 205 -25.34 28.67 1.98
CA ALA A 205 -25.73 27.32 2.38
C ALA A 205 -24.80 26.31 1.72
N PHE A 206 -24.18 25.45 2.51
CA PHE A 206 -23.31 24.38 2.03
C PHE A 206 -24.07 23.07 2.01
N LEU A 207 -23.97 22.34 0.89
CA LEU A 207 -24.50 20.99 0.73
C LEU A 207 -23.42 20.08 0.16
N ASN A 208 -23.04 19.07 0.91
CA ASN A 208 -21.92 18.17 0.56
C ASN A 208 -22.42 16.83 0.00
N GLY A 209 -23.49 16.30 0.57
CA GLY A 209 -24.08 15.02 0.25
C GLY A 209 -25.39 14.83 1.01
N PHE A 210 -26.15 13.81 0.65
CA PHE A 210 -27.37 13.43 1.35
C PHE A 210 -27.69 11.94 1.19
N GLU A 211 -28.55 11.45 2.07
CA GLU A 211 -29.05 10.08 2.06
C GLU A 211 -30.55 10.04 2.29
N ILE A 212 -31.24 9.13 1.61
CA ILE A 212 -32.66 8.82 1.81
C ILE A 212 -32.78 7.56 2.66
N ASP A 213 -33.70 7.58 3.62
CA ASP A 213 -34.06 6.45 4.49
C ASP A 213 -32.91 5.89 5.32
N THR A 214 -31.94 6.75 5.63
CA THR A 214 -30.91 6.48 6.64
C THR A 214 -31.29 7.16 7.96
N PRO A 215 -31.13 6.50 9.13
CA PRO A 215 -31.40 7.13 10.42
C PRO A 215 -30.63 8.44 10.63
N ALA A 216 -31.13 9.34 11.48
CA ALA A 216 -30.40 10.55 11.85
C ALA A 216 -29.04 10.20 12.47
N MET A 217 -27.99 11.00 12.19
CA MET A 217 -26.61 10.70 12.64
C MET A 217 -26.50 10.52 14.16
N GLN A 218 -27.24 11.30 14.94
CA GLN A 218 -27.25 11.22 16.40
C GLN A 218 -27.79 9.88 16.95
N ASN A 219 -28.52 9.11 16.13
CA ASN A 219 -29.08 7.80 16.48
C ASN A 219 -28.19 6.62 16.00
N GLN A 220 -27.10 6.91 15.30
CA GLN A 220 -26.18 5.91 14.77
C GLN A 220 -24.92 5.79 15.64
N ILE A 221 -24.22 4.66 15.51
CA ILE A 221 -22.84 4.57 16.00
C ILE A 221 -21.91 5.47 15.17
N SER A 222 -20.74 5.79 15.71
CA SER A 222 -19.69 6.54 14.99
C SER A 222 -18.31 5.95 15.22
N PHE A 223 -17.34 6.30 14.37
CA PHE A 223 -15.95 5.84 14.46
C PHE A 223 -15.80 4.31 14.66
N PRO A 224 -16.36 3.49 13.74
CA PRO A 224 -16.25 2.05 13.80
C PRO A 224 -14.78 1.58 13.66
N SER A 225 -14.41 0.56 14.42
CA SER A 225 -13.20 -0.24 14.26
C SER A 225 -13.60 -1.72 14.21
N PRO A 226 -13.17 -2.55 13.24
CA PRO A 226 -12.36 -2.20 12.07
C PRO A 226 -12.91 -1.06 11.24
N LYS A 227 -12.04 -0.16 10.80
CA LYS A 227 -12.43 0.96 9.95
C LYS A 227 -12.95 0.43 8.61
N HIS A 228 -13.89 1.15 8.02
CA HIS A 228 -14.39 0.82 6.69
C HIS A 228 -13.25 0.81 5.66
N ARG A 229 -13.16 -0.25 4.85
CA ARG A 229 -12.12 -0.51 3.83
C ARG A 229 -10.72 -0.70 4.40
N ASP A 230 -10.59 -1.00 5.69
CA ASP A 230 -9.32 -1.44 6.23
C ASP A 230 -9.09 -2.92 5.87
N GLU A 231 -8.14 -3.16 4.98
CA GLU A 231 -7.85 -4.50 4.47
C GLU A 231 -6.66 -5.17 5.16
N ARG A 232 -6.17 -4.60 6.26
CA ARG A 232 -4.92 -5.01 6.94
C ARG A 232 -5.14 -5.20 8.44
N ILE A 233 -6.31 -5.70 8.81
CA ILE A 233 -6.62 -5.98 10.21
C ILE A 233 -5.85 -7.22 10.64
N GLU A 234 -4.84 -7.04 11.49
CA GLU A 234 -4.18 -8.18 12.12
C GLU A 234 -5.14 -8.82 13.11
N ALA A 235 -5.56 -10.06 12.83
CA ALA A 235 -6.45 -10.80 13.71
C ALA A 235 -5.72 -11.25 14.99
N GLY A 236 -6.44 -11.22 16.11
CA GLY A 236 -6.00 -11.78 17.37
C GLY A 236 -6.06 -13.32 17.38
N LYS A 237 -6.02 -13.89 18.58
CA LYS A 237 -6.08 -15.35 18.78
C LYS A 237 -7.31 -15.96 18.08
N GLU A 238 -7.12 -17.13 17.49
CA GLU A 238 -8.17 -17.91 16.81
C GLU A 238 -8.87 -17.17 15.65
N GLY A 239 -8.20 -16.21 15.00
CA GLY A 239 -8.77 -15.48 13.87
C GLY A 239 -9.93 -14.56 14.28
N SER A 240 -9.85 -13.96 15.46
CA SER A 240 -10.84 -13.03 15.98
C SER A 240 -10.40 -11.57 15.85
N VAL A 241 -11.36 -10.66 15.71
CA VAL A 241 -11.14 -9.21 15.69
C VAL A 241 -12.10 -8.57 16.67
N GLU A 242 -11.60 -7.72 17.56
CA GLU A 242 -12.47 -6.92 18.43
C GLU A 242 -13.01 -5.71 17.64
N ALA A 243 -14.32 -5.74 17.38
CA ALA A 243 -15.02 -4.59 16.85
C ALA A 243 -15.37 -3.62 17.97
N SER A 244 -15.27 -2.32 17.71
CA SER A 244 -15.62 -1.25 18.65
C SER A 244 -16.21 -0.04 17.93
N TRP A 245 -16.96 0.79 18.65
CA TRP A 245 -17.57 2.00 18.12
C TRP A 245 -17.81 3.04 19.22
N ARG A 246 -18.13 4.26 18.82
CA ARG A 246 -18.66 5.30 19.72
C ARG A 246 -20.18 5.26 19.73
N ALA A 247 -20.76 5.29 20.92
CA ALA A 247 -22.20 5.30 21.15
C ALA A 247 -22.92 6.49 20.48
N PRO A 248 -24.21 6.34 20.12
CA PRO A 248 -25.05 7.43 19.62
C PRO A 248 -25.15 8.56 20.64
N SER A 249 -25.24 9.81 20.17
CA SER A 249 -25.31 10.99 21.04
C SER A 249 -26.72 11.30 21.55
N SER A 250 -27.77 10.75 20.93
CA SER A 250 -29.17 11.08 21.25
C SER A 250 -29.77 10.30 22.42
N ALA A 251 -29.22 9.14 22.80
CA ALA A 251 -29.84 8.21 23.74
C ALA A 251 -28.83 7.55 24.68
N LYS A 252 -29.24 7.38 25.95
CA LYS A 252 -28.47 6.66 26.98
C LYS A 252 -29.06 5.26 27.18
N GLY A 253 -28.20 4.29 27.53
CA GLY A 253 -28.65 2.93 27.82
C GLY A 253 -29.20 2.19 26.59
N VAL A 254 -28.76 2.57 25.39
CA VAL A 254 -29.06 1.83 24.16
C VAL A 254 -28.42 0.45 24.20
N LYS A 255 -28.96 -0.47 23.40
CA LYS A 255 -28.38 -1.78 23.14
C LYS A 255 -27.94 -1.87 21.68
N TYR A 256 -27.09 -2.82 21.37
CA TYR A 256 -26.54 -3.04 20.03
C TYR A 256 -26.79 -4.46 19.56
N ASN A 257 -27.21 -4.59 18.30
CA ASN A 257 -27.19 -5.85 17.57
C ASN A 257 -26.08 -5.79 16.53
N VAL A 258 -25.15 -6.73 16.56
CA VAL A 258 -23.96 -6.75 15.73
C VAL A 258 -24.09 -7.87 14.71
N PHE A 259 -23.76 -7.56 13.46
CA PHE A 259 -23.87 -8.49 12.34
C PHE A 259 -22.55 -8.61 11.59
N LEU A 260 -22.30 -9.79 11.03
CA LEU A 260 -21.14 -10.11 10.20
C LEU A 260 -21.56 -11.00 9.02
N GLY A 261 -20.93 -10.82 7.87
CA GLY A 261 -21.09 -11.69 6.71
C GLY A 261 -19.96 -11.46 5.70
N THR A 262 -19.95 -12.26 4.64
CA THR A 262 -19.02 -12.09 3.51
C THR A 262 -19.67 -11.39 2.31
N SER A 263 -20.91 -10.94 2.49
CA SER A 263 -21.67 -10.12 1.53
C SER A 263 -22.30 -8.93 2.26
N PRO A 264 -22.33 -7.73 1.65
CA PRO A 264 -22.92 -6.54 2.27
C PRO A 264 -24.45 -6.65 2.47
N THR A 265 -25.12 -7.57 1.77
CA THR A 265 -26.58 -7.77 1.84
C THR A 265 -26.99 -9.01 2.65
N GLU A 266 -26.04 -9.89 2.98
CA GLU A 266 -26.30 -11.16 3.69
C GLU A 266 -25.51 -11.21 5.00
N LEU A 267 -25.92 -10.39 5.96
CA LEU A 267 -25.31 -10.32 7.28
C LEU A 267 -26.04 -11.22 8.29
N LYS A 268 -25.29 -11.93 9.12
CA LYS A 268 -25.81 -12.78 10.20
C LYS A 268 -25.54 -12.13 11.55
N SER A 269 -26.50 -12.24 12.45
CA SER A 269 -26.36 -11.78 13.84
C SER A 269 -25.21 -12.54 14.51
N VAL A 270 -24.24 -11.82 15.07
CA VAL A 270 -23.12 -12.38 15.86
C VAL A 270 -23.22 -12.01 17.34
N ALA A 271 -23.93 -10.94 17.68
CA ALA A 271 -24.25 -10.57 19.05
C ALA A 271 -25.53 -9.75 19.11
N GLU A 272 -26.39 -9.98 20.11
CA GLU A 272 -27.66 -9.27 20.26
C GLU A 272 -27.80 -8.66 21.65
N GLY A 273 -28.40 -7.47 21.70
CA GLY A 273 -28.69 -6.79 22.95
C GLY A 273 -27.45 -6.38 23.76
N VAL A 274 -26.30 -6.22 23.11
CA VAL A 274 -25.03 -5.86 23.75
C VAL A 274 -25.13 -4.45 24.32
N THR A 275 -24.64 -4.23 25.54
CA THR A 275 -24.63 -2.90 26.19
C THR A 275 -23.29 -2.20 26.06
N GLU A 276 -22.22 -2.97 25.89
CA GLU A 276 -20.87 -2.46 25.62
C GLU A 276 -20.78 -1.92 24.18
N THR A 277 -19.85 -1.00 23.95
CA THR A 277 -19.57 -0.46 22.62
C THR A 277 -18.51 -1.27 21.87
N SER A 278 -18.50 -2.58 22.09
CA SER A 278 -17.62 -3.54 21.42
C SER A 278 -18.26 -4.92 21.30
N ALA A 279 -17.77 -5.71 20.35
CA ALA A 279 -18.12 -7.12 20.16
C ALA A 279 -16.99 -7.88 19.48
N SER A 280 -16.84 -9.17 19.77
CA SER A 280 -15.88 -10.02 19.07
C SER A 280 -16.46 -10.50 17.73
N LEU A 281 -15.71 -10.30 16.66
CA LEU A 281 -15.96 -10.88 15.34
C LEU A 281 -15.07 -12.12 15.20
N THR A 282 -15.66 -13.28 14.96
CA THR A 282 -14.96 -14.57 14.90
C THR A 282 -15.21 -15.30 13.58
N GLY A 283 -14.46 -16.37 13.31
CA GLY A 283 -14.60 -17.14 12.07
C GLY A 283 -14.04 -16.41 10.86
N LEU A 284 -13.04 -15.56 11.08
CA LEU A 284 -12.40 -14.78 10.03
C LEU A 284 -11.29 -15.59 9.36
N ASN A 285 -11.03 -15.31 8.09
CA ASN A 285 -9.89 -15.82 7.35
C ASN A 285 -9.27 -14.69 6.53
N THR A 286 -8.15 -14.94 5.87
CA THR A 286 -7.40 -13.91 5.14
C THR A 286 -7.75 -13.80 3.66
N LEU A 287 -8.57 -14.71 3.13
CA LEU A 287 -9.00 -14.72 1.74
C LEU A 287 -10.24 -13.86 1.53
N ASP A 288 -11.19 -13.97 2.45
CA ASP A 288 -12.51 -13.36 2.36
C ASP A 288 -12.50 -11.84 2.61
N THR A 289 -13.54 -11.21 2.07
CA THR A 289 -13.92 -9.85 2.44
C THR A 289 -15.05 -9.91 3.43
N PHE A 290 -14.90 -9.26 4.57
CA PHE A 290 -15.91 -9.24 5.62
C PHE A 290 -16.68 -7.94 5.61
N TYR A 291 -17.97 -8.04 5.87
CA TYR A 291 -18.89 -6.93 6.03
C TYR A 291 -19.53 -7.03 7.40
N TRP A 292 -19.58 -5.94 8.15
CA TRP A 292 -20.16 -5.89 9.48
C TRP A 292 -21.03 -4.67 9.68
N ARG A 293 -21.99 -4.76 10.59
CA ARG A 293 -22.96 -3.69 10.88
C ARG A 293 -23.31 -3.70 12.35
N VAL A 294 -23.64 -2.53 12.89
CA VAL A 294 -24.17 -2.38 14.25
C VAL A 294 -25.50 -1.64 14.18
N ASP A 295 -26.57 -2.31 14.59
CA ASP A 295 -27.89 -1.69 14.74
C ASP A 295 -28.06 -1.19 16.17
N VAL A 296 -28.58 0.03 16.32
CA VAL A 296 -28.82 0.67 17.61
C VAL A 296 -30.26 0.43 18.04
N VAL A 297 -30.46 -0.17 19.21
CA VAL A 297 -31.78 -0.40 19.81
C VAL A 297 -31.99 0.57 20.96
N SER A 298 -33.01 1.43 20.86
CA SER A 298 -33.36 2.43 21.85
C SER A 298 -34.85 2.37 22.16
N GLY A 299 -35.21 1.79 23.31
CA GLY A 299 -36.61 1.46 23.61
C GLY A 299 -37.15 0.44 22.61
N ASP A 300 -38.29 0.77 21.99
CA ASP A 300 -38.93 -0.07 20.96
C ASP A 300 -38.43 0.22 19.53
N ALA A 301 -37.53 1.20 19.36
CA ALA A 301 -36.98 1.57 18.06
C ALA A 301 -35.64 0.89 17.80
N THR A 302 -35.47 0.39 16.56
CA THR A 302 -34.19 -0.12 16.05
C THR A 302 -33.75 0.74 14.88
N PHE A 303 -32.57 1.35 14.98
CA PHE A 303 -31.93 2.12 13.93
C PHE A 303 -30.87 1.26 13.24
N THR A 304 -31.14 0.86 12.01
CA THR A 304 -30.20 0.05 11.21
C THR A 304 -28.93 0.83 10.92
N GLY A 305 -27.78 0.23 11.19
CA GLY A 305 -26.47 0.85 10.99
C GLY A 305 -25.98 0.84 9.55
N ARG A 306 -24.85 1.50 9.31
CA ARG A 306 -24.10 1.37 8.06
C ARG A 306 -23.35 0.04 8.02
N VAL A 307 -23.21 -0.52 6.82
CA VAL A 307 -22.38 -1.70 6.60
C VAL A 307 -20.94 -1.26 6.36
N PHE A 308 -20.01 -1.84 7.11
CA PHE A 308 -18.59 -1.58 7.01
C PHE A 308 -17.85 -2.79 6.43
N MET A 309 -16.89 -2.58 5.53
CA MET A 309 -16.08 -3.64 4.94
C MET A 309 -14.69 -3.66 5.60
N PHE A 310 -14.12 -4.83 5.82
CA PHE A 310 -12.72 -5.00 6.20
C PHE A 310 -12.15 -6.33 5.69
N ARG A 311 -10.83 -6.50 5.75
CA ARG A 311 -10.13 -7.76 5.52
C ARG A 311 -9.06 -8.00 6.56
N VAL A 312 -8.79 -9.27 6.84
CA VAL A 312 -7.71 -9.68 7.73
C VAL A 312 -6.38 -9.61 6.98
N ALA A 313 -5.34 -9.10 7.65
CA ALA A 313 -4.00 -8.99 7.10
C ALA A 313 -3.41 -10.36 6.77
N GLN A 314 -2.75 -10.44 5.61
CA GLN A 314 -1.95 -11.58 5.18
C GLN A 314 -0.68 -11.04 4.58
N LEU A 315 0.47 -11.62 4.96
CA LEU A 315 1.74 -11.26 4.33
C LEU A 315 1.63 -11.41 2.81
N ALA A 316 2.28 -10.50 2.07
CA ALA A 316 2.32 -10.52 0.62
C ALA A 316 2.89 -11.86 0.11
N PHE A 317 3.92 -12.35 0.82
CA PHE A 317 4.57 -13.64 0.67
C PHE A 317 5.40 -13.90 1.96
N PRO A 318 5.83 -15.16 2.22
CA PRO A 318 6.74 -15.44 3.33
C PRO A 318 8.03 -14.59 3.25
N GLY A 319 8.38 -13.90 4.34
CA GLY A 319 9.54 -12.99 4.37
C GLY A 319 9.28 -11.58 3.81
N ALA A 320 8.02 -11.22 3.50
CA ALA A 320 7.62 -9.84 3.29
C ALA A 320 7.68 -9.07 4.62
N GLU A 321 8.36 -7.93 4.64
CA GLU A 321 8.63 -7.14 5.84
C GLU A 321 8.39 -5.64 5.57
N GLY A 322 8.41 -4.83 6.62
CA GLY A 322 8.16 -3.38 6.54
C GLY A 322 6.69 -3.01 6.37
N TYR A 323 6.44 -1.79 5.92
CA TYR A 323 5.09 -1.21 5.83
C TYR A 323 4.31 -1.61 4.56
N GLY A 324 5.01 -2.16 3.55
CA GLY A 324 4.41 -2.82 2.39
C GLY A 324 4.12 -4.31 2.57
N ARG A 325 4.46 -4.90 3.73
CA ARG A 325 4.42 -6.37 3.95
C ARG A 325 3.07 -7.03 3.73
N PHE A 326 1.97 -6.28 3.83
CA PHE A 326 0.60 -6.75 3.64
C PHE A 326 -0.01 -6.31 2.30
N ALA A 327 0.82 -5.99 1.30
CA ALA A 327 0.34 -5.83 -0.06
C ALA A 327 -0.43 -7.10 -0.48
N ARG A 328 -1.71 -6.96 -0.86
CA ARG A 328 -2.53 -8.11 -1.25
C ARG A 328 -2.09 -8.72 -2.59
N GLY A 329 -1.53 -7.89 -3.48
CA GLY A 329 -1.24 -8.31 -4.85
C GLY A 329 -2.49 -8.80 -5.57
N GLY A 330 -2.30 -9.71 -6.53
CA GLY A 330 -3.37 -10.31 -7.32
C GLY A 330 -4.15 -11.45 -6.65
N ARG A 331 -4.04 -11.65 -5.33
CA ARG A 331 -4.64 -12.79 -4.61
C ARG A 331 -6.15 -12.91 -4.86
N GLY A 332 -6.57 -14.08 -5.35
CA GLY A 332 -7.96 -14.38 -5.74
C GLY A 332 -8.40 -13.72 -7.05
N GLY A 333 -7.47 -13.11 -7.78
CA GLY A 333 -7.69 -12.47 -9.07
C GLY A 333 -7.46 -13.40 -10.26
N LYS A 334 -7.45 -12.81 -11.46
CA LYS A 334 -7.19 -13.53 -12.71
C LYS A 334 -5.70 -13.78 -12.90
N VAL A 335 -5.35 -14.85 -13.60
CA VAL A 335 -4.00 -15.06 -14.08
C VAL A 335 -3.88 -14.48 -15.49
N ILE A 336 -2.81 -13.72 -15.74
CA ILE A 336 -2.47 -13.18 -17.06
C ILE A 336 -1.06 -13.65 -17.42
N LYS A 337 -0.96 -14.36 -18.54
CA LYS A 337 0.30 -14.93 -19.02
C LYS A 337 0.94 -14.00 -20.04
N VAL A 338 2.19 -13.61 -19.81
CA VAL A 338 3.03 -12.94 -20.79
C VAL A 338 3.70 -14.01 -21.65
N THR A 339 3.34 -14.04 -22.93
CA THR A 339 3.78 -15.03 -23.93
C THR A 339 4.60 -14.41 -25.06
N SER A 340 4.71 -13.08 -25.08
CA SER A 340 5.44 -12.31 -26.09
C SER A 340 6.35 -11.25 -25.45
N LEU A 341 7.55 -11.09 -26.02
CA LEU A 341 8.49 -10.02 -25.66
C LEU A 341 8.18 -8.68 -26.35
N ALA A 342 7.15 -8.64 -27.21
CA ALA A 342 6.72 -7.42 -27.87
C ALA A 342 6.13 -6.42 -26.88
N ASP A 343 6.31 -5.13 -27.17
CA ASP A 343 5.76 -4.03 -26.38
C ASP A 343 4.52 -3.41 -27.07
N THR A 344 3.37 -4.09 -27.00
CA THR A 344 2.11 -3.63 -27.60
C THR A 344 0.98 -3.59 -26.59
N ALA A 345 -0.19 -3.11 -26.98
CA ALA A 345 -1.39 -3.16 -26.15
C ALA A 345 -2.17 -4.49 -26.30
N ASP A 346 -1.60 -5.49 -26.97
CA ASP A 346 -2.26 -6.76 -27.26
C ASP A 346 -2.05 -7.78 -26.13
N GLU A 347 -3.05 -8.64 -25.93
CA GLU A 347 -2.98 -9.75 -24.97
C GLU A 347 -1.72 -10.62 -25.20
N GLY A 348 -1.14 -11.12 -24.11
CA GLY A 348 0.13 -11.86 -24.14
C GLY A 348 1.38 -10.98 -23.99
N THR A 349 1.26 -9.65 -23.97
CA THR A 349 2.37 -8.73 -23.70
C THR A 349 2.38 -8.21 -22.25
N LEU A 350 3.55 -7.83 -21.75
CA LEU A 350 3.68 -7.21 -20.43
C LEU A 350 2.89 -5.88 -20.34
N ARG A 351 2.92 -5.07 -21.41
CA ARG A 351 2.18 -3.80 -21.44
C ARG A 351 0.68 -4.03 -21.34
N TYR A 352 0.10 -5.00 -22.05
CA TYR A 352 -1.31 -5.35 -21.87
C TYR A 352 -1.61 -5.73 -20.42
N ALA A 353 -0.83 -6.65 -19.84
CA ALA A 353 -1.05 -7.15 -18.49
C ALA A 353 -1.03 -6.02 -17.43
N LEU A 354 -0.21 -5.00 -17.65
CA LEU A 354 0.00 -3.91 -16.69
C LEU A 354 -0.89 -2.69 -16.92
N THR A 355 -1.20 -2.33 -18.16
CA THR A 355 -1.89 -1.06 -18.47
C THR A 355 -3.29 -1.23 -19.05
N VAL A 356 -3.57 -2.36 -19.73
CA VAL A 356 -4.85 -2.60 -20.41
C VAL A 356 -5.78 -3.44 -19.55
N ALA A 357 -5.29 -4.57 -19.05
CA ALA A 357 -6.06 -5.44 -18.16
C ALA A 357 -6.50 -4.70 -16.87
N LYS A 358 -7.66 -5.08 -16.33
CA LYS A 358 -8.30 -4.43 -15.17
C LYS A 358 -8.66 -5.42 -14.08
N GLY A 359 -8.67 -4.93 -12.85
CA GLY A 359 -9.04 -5.70 -11.66
C GLY A 359 -7.91 -6.59 -11.13
N PRO A 360 -8.17 -7.32 -10.03
CA PRO A 360 -7.16 -8.16 -9.38
C PRO A 360 -6.54 -9.18 -10.32
N ARG A 361 -5.21 -9.22 -10.40
CA ARG A 361 -4.51 -10.10 -11.34
C ARG A 361 -3.09 -10.47 -10.93
N ILE A 362 -2.70 -11.70 -11.27
CA ILE A 362 -1.36 -12.25 -11.14
C ILE A 362 -0.77 -12.37 -12.54
N VAL A 363 0.34 -11.69 -12.78
CA VAL A 363 1.08 -11.70 -14.04
C VAL A 363 2.22 -12.69 -13.93
N VAL A 364 2.15 -13.73 -14.76
CA VAL A 364 3.17 -14.77 -14.92
C VAL A 364 3.76 -14.71 -16.32
N PHE A 365 4.92 -15.32 -16.51
CA PHE A 365 5.72 -15.27 -17.73
C PHE A 365 5.98 -16.67 -18.28
N ASP A 366 5.50 -16.92 -19.50
CA ASP A 366 5.82 -18.11 -20.30
C ASP A 366 6.98 -17.87 -21.26
N VAL A 367 7.45 -16.62 -21.34
CA VAL A 367 8.58 -16.19 -22.16
C VAL A 367 9.64 -15.50 -21.30
N GLY A 368 10.91 -15.73 -21.61
CA GLY A 368 12.07 -15.05 -21.03
C GLY A 368 12.85 -14.32 -22.13
N GLY A 369 13.60 -13.28 -21.78
CA GLY A 369 14.37 -12.47 -22.71
C GLY A 369 14.25 -10.96 -22.47
N VAL A 370 14.59 -10.18 -23.49
CA VAL A 370 14.56 -8.71 -23.44
C VAL A 370 13.22 -8.17 -23.93
N ILE A 371 12.54 -7.38 -23.10
CA ILE A 371 11.41 -6.55 -23.53
C ILE A 371 11.90 -5.12 -23.73
N THR A 372 12.00 -4.69 -24.99
CA THR A 372 12.38 -3.32 -25.33
C THR A 372 11.13 -2.45 -25.41
N THR A 373 10.95 -1.58 -24.41
CA THR A 373 9.77 -0.73 -24.30
C THR A 373 9.89 0.51 -25.19
N THR A 374 8.81 0.83 -25.87
CA THR A 374 8.63 2.00 -26.75
C THR A 374 8.23 3.26 -25.97
N SER A 375 7.67 3.09 -24.77
CA SER A 375 7.25 4.17 -23.86
C SER A 375 7.20 3.68 -22.41
N ARG A 376 7.15 4.60 -21.45
CA ARG A 376 6.99 4.28 -20.01
C ARG A 376 5.80 3.36 -19.77
N ILE A 377 5.98 2.33 -18.94
CA ILE A 377 4.89 1.50 -18.42
C ILE A 377 4.58 1.96 -17.00
N SER A 378 3.45 2.66 -16.84
CA SER A 378 2.97 3.17 -15.55
C SER A 378 1.75 2.38 -15.08
N VAL A 379 1.88 1.67 -13.97
CA VAL A 379 0.78 0.95 -13.32
C VAL A 379 0.07 1.90 -12.36
N ASN A 380 -1.24 2.08 -12.53
CA ASN A 380 -2.09 2.93 -11.69
C ASN A 380 -3.35 2.22 -11.18
N ASP A 381 -3.40 0.90 -11.34
CA ASP A 381 -4.48 0.04 -10.87
C ASP A 381 -4.04 -0.70 -9.59
N GLN A 382 -4.97 -1.39 -8.94
CA GLN A 382 -4.78 -2.04 -7.65
C GLN A 382 -4.85 -3.57 -7.74
N TYR A 383 -4.31 -4.26 -6.73
CA TYR A 383 -4.33 -5.72 -6.58
C TYR A 383 -3.59 -6.46 -7.70
N ILE A 384 -2.29 -6.20 -7.86
CA ILE A 384 -1.48 -6.77 -8.94
C ILE A 384 -0.25 -7.48 -8.37
N THR A 385 -0.01 -8.72 -8.80
CA THR A 385 1.28 -9.40 -8.57
C THR A 385 1.99 -9.53 -9.91
N VAL A 386 3.26 -9.13 -9.98
CA VAL A 386 4.15 -9.40 -11.12
C VAL A 386 5.24 -10.36 -10.65
N ALA A 387 5.20 -11.59 -11.16
CA ALA A 387 6.05 -12.68 -10.71
C ALA A 387 7.15 -12.99 -11.73
N GLY A 388 8.21 -12.17 -11.76
CA GLY A 388 9.32 -12.33 -12.70
C GLY A 388 10.04 -13.69 -12.59
N GLN A 389 9.96 -14.35 -11.43
CA GLN A 389 10.57 -15.65 -11.18
C GLN A 389 9.96 -16.80 -12.00
N THR A 390 8.78 -16.63 -12.60
CA THR A 390 8.18 -17.68 -13.45
C THR A 390 8.79 -17.76 -14.84
N ALA A 391 9.43 -16.67 -15.30
CA ALA A 391 9.99 -16.59 -16.64
C ALA A 391 11.03 -17.70 -16.89
N PRO A 392 11.03 -18.35 -18.06
CA PRO A 392 12.05 -19.34 -18.42
C PRO A 392 13.41 -18.70 -18.74
N GLY A 393 14.43 -19.53 -18.92
CA GLY A 393 15.76 -19.12 -19.35
C GLY A 393 16.43 -18.19 -18.34
N LYS A 394 16.98 -17.05 -18.80
CA LYS A 394 17.60 -16.03 -17.92
C LYS A 394 16.59 -15.10 -17.22
N GLY A 395 15.30 -15.29 -17.45
CA GLY A 395 14.23 -14.42 -16.95
C GLY A 395 13.99 -13.19 -17.84
N ILE A 396 13.39 -12.14 -17.28
CA ILE A 396 13.01 -10.92 -18.02
C ILE A 396 13.91 -9.74 -17.68
N VAL A 397 14.31 -9.00 -18.71
CA VAL A 397 14.92 -7.67 -18.58
C VAL A 397 14.18 -6.64 -19.43
N ILE A 398 13.89 -5.49 -18.82
CA ILE A 398 13.22 -4.36 -19.46
C ILE A 398 14.27 -3.33 -19.88
N GLN A 399 14.27 -2.94 -21.17
CA GLN A 399 15.11 -1.87 -21.73
C GLN A 399 14.26 -0.75 -22.34
N GLY A 400 14.90 0.40 -22.64
CA GLY A 400 14.25 1.53 -23.30
C GLY A 400 13.72 2.58 -22.33
N ASN A 401 12.60 2.26 -21.69
CA ASN A 401 11.83 3.20 -20.89
C ASN A 401 11.52 2.66 -19.48
N PRO A 402 11.11 3.55 -18.54
CA PRO A 402 10.84 3.17 -17.16
C PRO A 402 9.64 2.21 -17.00
N LEU A 403 9.68 1.38 -15.96
CA LEU A 403 8.58 0.52 -15.51
C LEU A 403 8.32 0.76 -14.01
N GLY A 404 7.12 1.18 -13.63
CA GLY A 404 6.80 1.37 -12.22
C GLY A 404 5.36 1.73 -11.94
N LEU A 405 5.10 2.13 -10.70
CA LEU A 405 3.79 2.48 -10.20
C LEU A 405 3.60 4.00 -10.14
N THR A 406 2.36 4.45 -10.37
CA THR A 406 1.93 5.82 -10.15
C THR A 406 0.52 5.83 -9.53
N GLY A 407 0.45 6.07 -8.22
CA GLY A 407 -0.82 6.03 -7.48
C GLY A 407 -1.47 4.65 -7.34
N ALA A 408 -0.72 3.57 -7.54
CA ALA A 408 -1.23 2.20 -7.44
C ALA A 408 -1.35 1.74 -5.97
N SER A 409 -2.07 0.64 -5.72
CA SER A 409 -2.11 0.02 -4.39
C SER A 409 -2.22 -1.49 -4.39
N ASP A 410 -1.71 -2.11 -3.33
CA ASP A 410 -1.69 -3.56 -3.20
C ASP A 410 -0.97 -4.22 -4.38
N VAL A 411 0.23 -3.73 -4.70
CA VAL A 411 1.03 -4.22 -5.81
C VAL A 411 2.31 -4.88 -5.32
N ILE A 412 2.58 -6.09 -5.84
CA ILE A 412 3.77 -6.89 -5.56
C ILE A 412 4.57 -7.02 -6.86
N PHE A 413 5.85 -6.62 -6.87
CA PHE A 413 6.78 -6.96 -7.95
C PHE A 413 7.91 -7.80 -7.36
N ARG A 414 8.19 -8.94 -7.99
CA ARG A 414 9.34 -9.78 -7.63
C ARG A 414 10.16 -10.17 -8.86
N HIS A 415 11.48 -10.24 -8.70
CA HIS A 415 12.40 -10.82 -9.69
C HIS A 415 12.35 -10.18 -11.09
N VAL A 416 12.15 -8.86 -11.17
CA VAL A 416 12.17 -8.11 -12.44
C VAL A 416 13.45 -7.29 -12.58
N ARG A 417 14.05 -7.29 -13.77
CA ARG A 417 15.19 -6.42 -14.12
C ARG A 417 14.76 -5.24 -14.96
N VAL A 418 15.20 -4.03 -14.61
CA VAL A 418 14.98 -2.82 -15.40
C VAL A 418 16.33 -2.13 -15.65
N ARG A 419 16.79 -2.18 -16.89
CA ARG A 419 18.05 -1.57 -17.34
C ARG A 419 17.82 -0.77 -18.62
N PRO A 420 17.24 0.44 -18.53
CA PRO A 420 16.81 1.21 -19.70
C PRO A 420 17.96 1.49 -20.68
N GLY A 421 19.17 1.76 -20.15
CA GLY A 421 20.32 2.15 -20.94
C GLY A 421 20.06 3.45 -21.69
N LYS A 422 20.70 3.60 -22.86
CA LYS A 422 20.48 4.75 -23.77
C LYS A 422 19.49 4.44 -24.90
N VAL A 423 18.73 3.35 -24.79
CA VAL A 423 17.91 2.81 -25.89
C VAL A 423 16.81 3.77 -26.33
N SER A 424 16.19 4.51 -25.41
CA SER A 424 15.18 5.53 -25.74
C SER A 424 15.75 6.83 -26.31
N GLY A 425 17.06 7.08 -26.13
CA GLY A 425 17.68 8.38 -26.43
C GLY A 425 17.29 9.52 -25.47
N GLU A 426 16.48 9.23 -24.46
CA GLU A 426 15.95 10.22 -23.51
C GLU A 426 16.57 10.05 -22.12
N THR A 427 16.49 11.11 -21.31
CA THR A 427 16.76 11.00 -19.87
C THR A 427 15.63 10.21 -19.20
N VAL A 428 15.95 9.02 -18.68
CA VAL A 428 14.98 8.08 -18.10
C VAL A 428 15.37 7.60 -16.70
N ASP A 429 14.32 7.40 -15.90
CA ASP A 429 14.37 6.69 -14.61
C ASP A 429 14.40 5.17 -14.79
N GLY A 430 14.54 4.43 -13.68
CA GLY A 430 14.38 2.98 -13.64
C GLY A 430 12.97 2.57 -13.24
N MET A 431 12.82 2.21 -11.97
CA MET A 431 11.55 1.81 -11.37
C MET A 431 11.04 2.84 -10.37
N GLY A 432 9.78 2.73 -9.95
CA GLY A 432 9.27 3.61 -8.90
C GLY A 432 7.92 3.19 -8.33
N MET A 433 7.60 3.77 -7.18
CA MET A 433 6.38 3.56 -6.40
C MET A 433 5.70 4.89 -6.08
N GLN A 434 5.79 5.87 -6.98
CA GLN A 434 5.29 7.22 -6.78
C GLN A 434 3.82 7.20 -6.38
N GLY A 435 3.44 7.92 -5.31
CA GLY A 435 2.05 8.04 -4.88
C GLY A 435 1.37 6.74 -4.46
N SER A 436 2.11 5.63 -4.38
CA SER A 436 1.54 4.29 -4.21
C SER A 436 1.40 3.92 -2.74
N ASN A 437 0.47 3.01 -2.41
CA ASN A 437 0.19 2.58 -1.04
C ASN A 437 0.09 1.06 -0.92
N HIS A 438 0.66 0.50 0.14
CA HIS A 438 0.76 -0.94 0.39
C HIS A 438 1.28 -1.71 -0.82
N CYS A 439 2.46 -1.32 -1.28
CA CYS A 439 3.15 -1.98 -2.38
C CYS A 439 4.50 -2.50 -1.90
N ILE A 440 4.98 -3.58 -2.52
CA ILE A 440 6.27 -4.20 -2.19
C ILE A 440 7.03 -4.58 -3.45
N PHE A 441 8.27 -4.11 -3.55
CA PHE A 441 9.25 -4.55 -4.54
C PHE A 441 10.30 -5.39 -3.82
N ASP A 442 10.42 -6.65 -4.22
CA ASP A 442 11.33 -7.63 -3.62
C ASP A 442 12.21 -8.29 -4.68
N ARG A 443 13.53 -8.32 -4.45
CA ARG A 443 14.50 -8.98 -5.35
C ARG A 443 14.41 -8.51 -6.81
N CYS A 444 14.12 -7.24 -7.03
CA CYS A 444 14.26 -6.60 -8.33
C CYS A 444 15.68 -6.04 -8.51
N SER A 445 16.13 -5.92 -9.77
CA SER A 445 17.42 -5.32 -10.11
C SER A 445 17.24 -4.14 -11.06
N MET A 446 17.80 -3.00 -10.69
CA MET A 446 17.76 -1.75 -11.46
C MET A 446 19.18 -1.30 -11.80
N GLY A 447 19.38 -0.77 -13.00
CA GLY A 447 20.66 -0.19 -13.38
C GLY A 447 20.61 0.56 -14.69
N TRP A 448 21.73 1.18 -15.06
CA TRP A 448 21.90 1.89 -16.34
C TRP A 448 20.84 2.95 -16.63
N THR A 449 20.43 3.66 -15.58
CA THR A 449 19.48 4.79 -15.64
C THR A 449 20.24 6.09 -15.84
N ILE A 450 19.57 7.14 -16.33
CA ILE A 450 20.23 8.45 -16.58
C ILE A 450 19.84 9.48 -15.52
N ASP A 451 18.62 9.43 -14.99
CA ASP A 451 18.21 10.24 -13.84
C ASP A 451 18.32 9.41 -12.54
N GLU A 452 17.24 8.78 -12.08
CA GLU A 452 17.23 7.98 -10.84
C GLU A 452 16.81 6.53 -11.10
N ALA A 453 17.49 5.56 -10.49
CA ALA A 453 17.16 4.16 -10.69
C ALA A 453 15.89 3.73 -9.95
N PHE A 454 15.59 4.36 -8.80
CA PHE A 454 14.36 4.14 -8.05
C PHE A 454 13.76 5.44 -7.49
N SER A 455 12.44 5.60 -7.56
CA SER A 455 11.74 6.74 -6.94
C SER A 455 10.44 6.35 -6.23
N SER A 456 10.24 6.80 -4.99
CA SER A 456 8.99 6.60 -4.23
C SER A 456 8.41 7.90 -3.66
N ARG A 457 8.66 9.03 -4.32
CA ARG A 457 8.12 10.32 -3.90
C ARG A 457 6.60 10.25 -3.69
N SER A 458 6.14 10.85 -2.60
CA SER A 458 4.73 10.90 -2.21
C SER A 458 4.04 9.55 -2.03
N ALA A 459 4.79 8.44 -1.96
CA ALA A 459 4.22 7.15 -1.56
C ALA A 459 3.61 7.24 -0.15
N TYR A 460 2.75 6.29 0.18
CA TYR A 460 2.20 6.10 1.51
C TYR A 460 2.99 5.00 2.23
N ASN A 461 2.43 3.80 2.38
CA ASN A 461 3.06 2.69 3.08
C ASN A 461 3.69 1.71 2.09
N ILE A 462 5.01 1.61 2.02
CA ILE A 462 5.68 0.75 1.03
C ILE A 462 6.87 -0.02 1.61
N SER A 463 7.25 -1.10 0.93
CA SER A 463 8.49 -1.83 1.19
C SER A 463 9.32 -2.00 -0.08
N PHE A 464 10.60 -1.67 0.00
CA PHE A 464 11.61 -1.92 -1.01
C PHE A 464 12.70 -2.77 -0.36
N GLN A 465 12.62 -4.10 -0.57
CA GLN A 465 13.43 -5.07 0.14
C GLN A 465 14.27 -5.96 -0.77
N ARG A 466 15.49 -6.30 -0.35
CA ARG A 466 16.37 -7.25 -1.05
C ARG A 466 16.56 -6.93 -2.53
N ASN A 467 16.45 -5.67 -2.92
CA ASN A 467 16.65 -5.24 -4.30
C ASN A 467 18.11 -4.89 -4.55
N MET A 468 18.49 -4.83 -5.83
CA MET A 468 19.78 -4.31 -6.27
C MET A 468 19.59 -3.05 -7.11
N ILE A 469 20.34 -2.00 -6.79
CA ILE A 469 20.54 -0.85 -7.67
C ILE A 469 22.02 -0.79 -8.00
N SER A 470 22.37 -0.86 -9.28
CA SER A 470 23.77 -0.85 -9.69
C SER A 470 24.01 -0.02 -10.94
N GLU A 471 25.13 0.70 -10.96
CA GLU A 471 25.61 1.44 -12.13
C GLU A 471 24.55 2.34 -12.81
N PRO A 472 23.84 3.24 -12.09
CA PRO A 472 23.19 4.36 -12.75
C PRO A 472 24.27 5.15 -13.53
N LEU A 473 23.99 5.47 -14.79
CA LEU A 473 25.00 6.02 -15.71
C LEU A 473 25.39 7.42 -15.28
N ASN A 474 26.70 7.66 -15.16
CA ASN A 474 27.21 8.83 -14.48
C ASN A 474 27.21 10.10 -15.36
N VAL A 475 28.08 10.15 -16.38
CA VAL A 475 28.14 11.25 -17.34
C VAL A 475 27.45 10.83 -18.64
N ALA A 476 26.12 10.73 -18.57
CA ALA A 476 25.32 10.10 -19.62
C ALA A 476 24.48 11.06 -20.48
N GLY A 477 24.63 12.38 -20.29
CA GLY A 477 23.92 13.39 -21.08
C GLY A 477 22.52 13.74 -20.56
N HIS A 478 22.37 13.88 -19.24
CA HIS A 478 21.10 14.24 -18.61
C HIS A 478 20.58 15.60 -19.13
N LYS A 479 19.33 15.63 -19.64
CA LYS A 479 18.76 16.78 -20.38
C LYS A 479 18.66 18.09 -19.59
N ASN A 480 18.50 18.00 -18.27
CA ASN A 480 18.36 19.17 -17.39
C ASN A 480 19.70 19.75 -16.90
N TYR A 481 20.85 19.18 -17.27
CA TYR A 481 22.17 19.61 -16.80
C TYR A 481 23.14 19.88 -17.96
N PRO A 482 24.16 20.72 -17.76
CA PRO A 482 25.22 20.90 -18.73
C PRO A 482 25.90 19.58 -19.11
N SER A 483 26.35 19.47 -20.36
CA SER A 483 27.15 18.33 -20.82
C SER A 483 28.38 18.12 -19.91
N GLY A 484 28.69 16.85 -19.60
CA GLY A 484 29.77 16.50 -18.67
C GLY A 484 29.36 16.42 -17.20
N THR A 485 28.11 16.78 -16.85
CA THR A 485 27.63 16.66 -15.47
C THR A 485 27.47 15.20 -15.06
N ALA A 486 28.08 14.84 -13.93
CA ALA A 486 27.94 13.54 -13.28
C ALA A 486 26.59 13.49 -12.53
N HIS A 487 25.73 12.53 -12.89
CA HIS A 487 24.36 12.38 -12.38
C HIS A 487 23.96 10.90 -12.22
N GLY A 488 24.91 9.99 -12.01
CA GLY A 488 24.61 8.57 -11.79
C GLY A 488 24.00 8.33 -10.40
N TYR A 489 22.69 8.57 -10.23
CA TYR A 489 22.02 8.55 -8.94
C TYR A 489 21.19 7.28 -8.69
N SER A 490 21.31 6.72 -7.48
CA SER A 490 20.59 5.50 -7.13
C SER A 490 19.11 5.74 -6.92
N ALA A 491 18.72 6.51 -5.91
CA ALA A 491 17.32 6.57 -5.53
C ALA A 491 16.90 7.87 -4.86
N THR A 492 15.62 8.19 -5.04
CA THR A 492 14.92 9.23 -4.31
C THR A 492 13.70 8.66 -3.60
N ILE A 493 13.72 8.64 -2.27
CA ILE A 493 12.77 7.89 -1.45
C ILE A 493 11.86 8.78 -0.62
N GLY A 494 10.59 8.40 -0.58
CA GLY A 494 9.53 9.00 0.23
C GLY A 494 8.52 7.94 0.67
N GLY A 495 7.59 8.33 1.52
CA GLY A 495 6.58 7.46 2.11
C GLY A 495 5.88 8.16 3.27
N ASP A 496 4.56 7.98 3.46
CA ASP A 496 3.94 8.21 4.77
C ASP A 496 4.64 7.35 5.81
N VAL A 497 4.89 6.07 5.46
CA VAL A 497 6.01 5.27 5.97
C VAL A 497 6.63 4.41 4.85
N GLY A 498 7.88 4.70 4.48
CA GLY A 498 8.64 3.91 3.52
C GLY A 498 9.69 3.03 4.19
N SER A 499 9.63 1.71 3.97
CA SER A 499 10.63 0.73 4.44
C SER A 499 11.62 0.37 3.33
N PHE A 500 12.91 0.68 3.52
CA PHE A 500 13.99 0.41 2.58
C PHE A 500 15.03 -0.44 3.28
N HIS A 501 15.01 -1.75 3.05
CA HIS A 501 15.90 -2.64 3.80
C HIS A 501 16.52 -3.78 3.01
N HIS A 502 17.70 -4.21 3.45
CA HIS A 502 18.43 -5.33 2.85
C HIS A 502 18.74 -5.16 1.36
N ASN A 503 18.80 -3.93 0.85
CA ASN A 503 19.12 -3.67 -0.55
C ASN A 503 20.63 -3.53 -0.74
N LEU A 504 21.12 -3.90 -1.94
CA LEU A 504 22.47 -3.59 -2.40
C LEU A 504 22.43 -2.39 -3.36
N LEU A 505 23.13 -1.33 -3.02
CA LEU A 505 23.29 -0.14 -3.85
C LEU A 505 24.76 0.01 -4.18
N ALA A 506 25.14 -0.13 -5.43
CA ALA A 506 26.54 -0.20 -5.80
C ALA A 506 26.87 0.69 -6.99
N HIS A 507 28.07 1.27 -6.98
CA HIS A 507 28.62 1.96 -8.15
C HIS A 507 27.76 3.14 -8.63
N ALA A 508 27.38 4.03 -7.71
CA ALA A 508 26.64 5.25 -8.00
C ALA A 508 27.45 6.51 -7.65
N GLU A 509 27.26 7.60 -8.39
CA GLU A 509 27.87 8.90 -8.07
C GLU A 509 27.33 9.50 -6.78
N GLY A 510 26.05 9.21 -6.49
CA GLY A 510 25.33 9.88 -5.43
C GLY A 510 23.96 9.31 -5.16
N ARG A 511 23.28 9.94 -4.19
CA ARG A 511 21.91 9.61 -3.81
C ARG A 511 21.74 8.10 -3.57
N SER A 512 22.67 7.52 -2.81
CA SER A 512 22.49 6.14 -2.32
C SER A 512 21.09 6.04 -1.71
N TRP A 513 20.72 7.02 -0.89
CA TRP A 513 19.32 7.43 -0.76
C TRP A 513 19.22 8.95 -0.74
N SER A 514 18.40 9.55 -1.61
CA SER A 514 17.97 10.93 -1.44
C SER A 514 16.60 10.94 -0.78
N MET A 515 16.52 11.43 0.45
CA MET A 515 15.30 11.50 1.21
C MET A 515 14.45 12.67 0.71
N GLY A 516 13.31 12.36 0.12
CA GLY A 516 12.34 13.30 -0.44
C GLY A 516 10.99 13.19 0.27
N GLY A 517 10.97 13.44 1.58
CA GLY A 517 9.76 13.30 2.42
C GLY A 517 8.58 14.19 2.02
N GLY A 518 8.86 15.31 1.33
CA GLY A 518 7.83 16.23 0.85
C GLY A 518 7.17 17.00 2.00
N VAL A 519 5.95 17.49 1.74
CA VAL A 519 5.16 18.24 2.73
C VAL A 519 3.71 17.74 2.78
N ASP A 520 3.07 17.93 3.92
CA ASP A 520 1.66 17.60 4.15
C ASP A 520 0.70 18.68 3.60
N ALA A 521 -0.60 18.52 3.84
CA ALA A 521 -1.62 19.49 3.41
C ALA A 521 -1.47 20.88 4.07
N ALA A 522 -0.76 20.98 5.19
CA ALA A 522 -0.46 22.23 5.89
C ALA A 522 0.91 22.82 5.48
N ALA A 523 1.56 22.24 4.46
CA ALA A 523 2.91 22.57 4.01
C ALA A 523 4.00 22.33 5.07
N ALA A 524 3.73 21.48 6.06
CA ALA A 524 4.74 21.04 7.03
C ALA A 524 5.53 19.84 6.48
N PHE A 525 6.79 19.69 6.90
CA PHE A 525 7.60 18.52 6.54
C PHE A 525 6.83 17.21 6.78
N ALA A 526 6.87 16.34 5.79
CA ALA A 526 6.19 15.05 5.82
C ALA A 526 7.16 13.89 5.61
N GLY A 527 6.58 12.70 5.70
CA GLY A 527 7.20 11.43 5.37
C GLY A 527 8.02 10.82 6.51
N GLN A 528 7.90 9.49 6.63
CA GLN A 528 8.60 8.70 7.63
C GLN A 528 9.38 7.59 6.91
N LEU A 529 10.67 7.45 7.18
CA LEU A 529 11.53 6.53 6.43
C LEU A 529 12.25 5.58 7.38
N ASP A 530 12.18 4.28 7.08
CA ASP A 530 12.98 3.25 7.72
C ASP A 530 14.05 2.77 6.74
N ILE A 531 15.28 3.25 6.88
CA ILE A 531 16.42 2.92 6.04
C ILE A 531 17.33 2.00 6.85
N ARG A 532 17.23 0.70 6.60
CA ARG A 532 17.75 -0.31 7.51
C ARG A 532 18.52 -1.43 6.82
N ASN A 533 19.67 -1.82 7.37
CA ASN A 533 20.40 -3.00 6.89
C ASN A 533 20.68 -3.02 5.38
N ASN A 534 20.82 -1.85 4.75
CA ASN A 534 21.23 -1.76 3.35
C ASN A 534 22.77 -1.84 3.25
N VAL A 535 23.26 -2.38 2.14
CA VAL A 535 24.67 -2.32 1.77
C VAL A 535 24.85 -1.30 0.67
N VAL A 536 25.76 -0.35 0.89
CA VAL A 536 26.12 0.65 -0.10
C VAL A 536 27.60 0.52 -0.45
N TYR A 537 27.92 0.38 -1.73
CA TYR A 537 29.29 0.17 -2.21
C TYR A 537 29.71 1.17 -3.29
N ASN A 538 30.94 1.65 -3.20
CA ASN A 538 31.60 2.46 -4.23
C ASN A 538 30.78 3.71 -4.67
N PHE A 539 30.42 4.54 -3.70
CA PHE A 539 29.74 5.82 -3.94
C PHE A 539 30.72 6.93 -4.36
N GLY A 540 30.25 7.90 -5.15
CA GLY A 540 31.04 9.03 -5.65
C GLY A 540 31.11 10.24 -4.70
N SER A 541 30.79 11.42 -5.23
CA SER A 541 30.87 12.70 -4.49
C SER A 541 29.67 12.98 -3.58
N ARG A 542 28.62 12.16 -3.67
CA ARG A 542 27.44 12.19 -2.79
C ARG A 542 27.16 10.78 -2.28
N VAL A 543 26.42 10.67 -1.17
CA VAL A 543 26.00 9.40 -0.57
C VAL A 543 24.51 9.48 -0.22
N THR A 544 24.09 9.27 1.03
CA THR A 544 22.72 9.48 1.51
C THR A 544 22.54 10.95 1.91
N ASP A 545 21.50 11.60 1.38
CA ASP A 545 21.22 13.02 1.59
C ASP A 545 19.71 13.35 1.58
N GLY A 546 19.35 14.64 1.64
CA GLY A 546 17.96 15.12 1.71
C GLY A 546 17.38 15.15 3.13
N GLY A 547 16.04 15.10 3.23
CA GLY A 547 15.34 15.08 4.51
C GLY A 547 13.88 14.60 4.45
N ALA A 548 13.38 14.15 5.60
CA ALA A 548 12.00 13.76 5.83
C ALA A 548 11.61 14.08 7.28
N MET A 549 10.32 14.04 7.61
CA MET A 549 9.83 14.38 8.94
C MET A 549 10.47 13.50 10.03
N LYS A 550 10.51 12.18 9.82
CA LYS A 550 11.12 11.22 10.75
C LYS A 550 11.89 10.14 9.99
N VAL A 551 13.14 9.88 10.38
CA VAL A 551 13.99 8.90 9.71
C VAL A 551 14.67 7.99 10.72
N ASN A 552 14.44 6.68 10.60
CA ASN A 552 15.28 5.67 11.23
C ASN A 552 16.36 5.24 10.23
N PHE A 553 17.63 5.42 10.57
CA PHE A 553 18.79 5.05 9.76
C PHE A 553 19.67 4.06 10.53
N VAL A 554 19.36 2.76 10.39
CA VAL A 554 19.79 1.73 11.34
C VAL A 554 20.51 0.57 10.67
N GLY A 555 21.68 0.18 11.20
CA GLY A 555 22.30 -1.09 10.82
C GLY A 555 22.81 -1.14 9.38
N ASN A 556 23.00 -0.02 8.69
CA ASN A 556 23.45 0.00 7.30
C ASN A 556 24.97 -0.18 7.20
N TYR A 557 25.44 -0.79 6.12
CA TYR A 557 26.85 -1.04 5.85
C TYR A 557 27.32 -0.29 4.60
N TYR A 558 28.05 0.80 4.80
CA TYR A 558 28.59 1.64 3.72
C TYR A 558 30.06 1.28 3.49
N LYS A 559 30.34 0.49 2.44
CA LYS A 559 31.70 0.09 2.07
C LYS A 559 32.30 1.08 1.08
N PRO A 560 33.37 1.83 1.43
CA PRO A 560 34.06 2.67 0.46
C PRO A 560 34.66 1.81 -0.67
N GLY A 561 34.53 2.27 -1.90
CA GLY A 561 35.16 1.65 -3.07
C GLY A 561 36.15 2.60 -3.77
N PRO A 562 36.69 2.20 -4.94
CA PRO A 562 37.68 2.98 -5.68
C PRO A 562 37.29 4.43 -6.05
N ALA A 563 35.99 4.77 -6.11
CA ALA A 563 35.48 6.12 -6.37
C ALA A 563 35.18 6.92 -5.08
N SER A 564 35.19 6.26 -3.92
CA SER A 564 34.70 6.84 -2.66
C SER A 564 35.74 7.68 -1.95
N THR A 565 35.33 8.89 -1.57
CA THR A 565 36.17 9.82 -0.79
C THR A 565 35.49 10.29 0.50
N LEU A 566 34.17 10.14 0.62
CA LEU A 566 33.41 10.55 1.79
C LEU A 566 33.61 9.60 2.99
N LYS A 567 33.48 10.16 4.20
CA LYS A 567 33.69 9.47 5.48
C LYS A 567 32.46 9.51 6.40
N TYR A 568 31.29 9.66 5.80
CA TYR A 568 29.98 9.65 6.46
C TYR A 568 28.97 8.88 5.60
N ALA A 569 27.92 8.33 6.23
CA ALA A 569 26.87 7.58 5.53
C ALA A 569 25.65 8.45 5.21
N LEU A 570 25.28 9.38 6.11
CA LEU A 570 24.13 10.28 5.98
C LEU A 570 24.51 11.74 6.25
N ARG A 571 24.14 12.61 5.30
CA ARG A 571 24.07 14.07 5.45
C ARG A 571 22.61 14.49 5.50
N ALA A 572 22.06 14.73 6.69
CA ALA A 572 20.71 15.27 6.86
C ALA A 572 20.69 16.76 6.47
N GLN A 573 19.99 17.12 5.39
CA GLN A 573 19.99 18.49 4.87
C GLN A 573 18.83 19.32 5.44
N TYR A 574 19.19 20.46 6.03
CA TYR A 574 18.27 21.49 6.51
C TYR A 574 18.50 22.75 5.66
N GLU A 575 17.70 22.90 4.60
CA GLU A 575 17.89 23.92 3.56
C GLU A 575 16.72 24.90 3.38
N ASP A 576 15.61 24.65 4.06
CA ASP A 576 14.40 25.47 4.03
C ASP A 576 13.76 25.62 5.43
N ASP A 577 13.16 26.79 5.68
CA ASP A 577 12.46 27.11 6.94
C ASP A 577 10.96 26.74 6.83
N MET A 578 10.68 25.51 6.38
CA MET A 578 9.31 25.00 6.27
C MET A 578 8.73 24.62 7.64
N PRO A 579 7.39 24.71 7.83
CA PRO A 579 6.74 24.25 9.05
C PRO A 579 7.03 22.78 9.39
N GLY A 580 6.91 22.41 10.66
CA GLY A 580 7.16 21.05 11.14
C GLY A 580 8.62 20.81 11.52
N THR A 581 9.04 19.54 11.52
CA THR A 581 10.37 19.12 11.97
C THR A 581 10.94 18.03 11.08
N GLN A 582 12.24 18.03 10.86
CA GLN A 582 12.99 16.89 10.33
C GLN A 582 13.82 16.27 11.45
N GLN A 583 13.62 15.00 11.77
CA GLN A 583 14.25 14.32 12.91
C GLN A 583 14.76 12.93 12.54
N TYR A 584 15.85 12.51 13.17
CA TYR A 584 16.64 11.34 12.79
C TYR A 584 16.96 10.46 14.00
N HIS A 585 16.91 9.15 13.81
CA HIS A 585 17.49 8.16 14.70
C HIS A 585 18.57 7.43 13.91
N CYS A 586 19.83 7.53 14.35
CA CYS A 586 20.97 6.93 13.65
C CYS A 586 21.71 5.98 14.60
N ALA A 587 21.70 4.68 14.27
CA ALA A 587 22.21 3.63 15.15
C ALA A 587 22.85 2.47 14.37
N GLY A 588 23.94 1.88 14.88
CA GLY A 588 24.44 0.60 14.39
C GLY A 588 25.01 0.58 12.97
N ASN A 589 25.32 1.73 12.36
CA ASN A 589 25.83 1.77 10.98
C ASN A 589 27.36 1.59 10.96
N SER A 590 27.88 0.97 9.90
CA SER A 590 29.32 0.78 9.71
C SER A 590 29.80 1.38 8.40
N MET A 591 31.01 1.94 8.44
CA MET A 591 31.82 2.27 7.28
C MET A 591 33.28 1.89 7.55
N PRO A 592 33.75 0.75 7.02
CA PRO A 592 35.12 0.30 7.23
C PRO A 592 36.16 1.40 6.95
N GLY A 593 37.06 1.62 7.92
CA GLY A 593 38.06 2.68 7.86
C GLY A 593 37.56 4.09 8.21
N ALA A 594 36.35 4.22 8.76
CA ALA A 594 35.79 5.48 9.27
C ALA A 594 35.09 5.30 10.63
N PHE A 595 34.09 4.42 10.72
CA PHE A 595 33.33 4.12 11.95
C PHE A 595 32.74 2.70 11.87
N ASP A 596 32.40 2.11 13.00
CA ASP A 596 31.71 0.83 13.10
C ASP A 596 30.36 0.98 13.81
N GLN A 597 29.61 -0.13 13.87
CA GLN A 597 28.26 -0.16 14.45
C GLN A 597 28.18 0.19 15.94
N ASP A 598 29.27 0.01 16.68
CA ASP A 598 29.34 0.26 18.13
C ASP A 598 29.89 1.66 18.43
N SER A 599 30.39 2.37 17.41
CA SER A 599 30.86 3.74 17.50
C SER A 599 29.72 4.72 17.77
N VAL A 600 30.06 5.93 18.24
CA VAL A 600 29.13 7.06 18.29
C VAL A 600 28.67 7.40 16.86
N GLN A 601 27.36 7.41 16.64
CA GLN A 601 26.77 7.44 15.29
C GLN A 601 26.45 8.86 14.79
N TYR A 602 26.33 9.84 15.69
CA TYR A 602 26.07 11.23 15.33
C TYR A 602 26.77 12.19 16.32
N PRO A 603 27.10 13.44 15.91
CA PRO A 603 27.79 14.40 16.78
C PRO A 603 27.02 14.69 18.07
N ALA A 604 27.75 15.01 19.14
CA ALA A 604 27.14 15.44 20.40
C ALA A 604 26.25 16.69 20.22
N GLY A 605 25.34 16.93 21.17
CA GLY A 605 24.38 18.02 21.10
C GLY A 605 23.20 17.67 20.19
N ASP A 606 22.91 18.53 19.22
CA ASP A 606 21.81 18.30 18.27
C ASP A 606 22.25 17.56 16.99
N GLY A 607 23.52 17.16 16.86
CA GLY A 607 24.05 16.44 15.70
C GLY A 607 24.48 17.33 14.52
N THR A 608 24.45 18.65 14.66
CA THR A 608 24.98 19.59 13.64
C THR A 608 26.50 19.46 13.52
N ALA A 609 26.99 19.33 12.28
CA ALA A 609 28.44 19.30 12.00
C ALA A 609 28.76 19.79 10.58
N THR A 610 29.94 19.44 10.06
CA THR A 610 30.37 19.77 8.69
C THR A 610 30.78 18.52 7.93
N LYS A 611 30.84 18.63 6.59
CA LYS A 611 31.23 17.53 5.69
C LYS A 611 32.59 16.86 5.96
N ASN A 612 33.48 17.51 6.72
CA ASN A 612 34.80 16.98 7.05
C ASN A 612 34.79 16.04 8.28
N THR A 613 33.62 15.87 8.91
CA THR A 613 33.46 15.01 10.08
C THR A 613 33.46 13.55 9.66
N THR A 614 34.23 12.72 10.37
CA THR A 614 34.20 11.26 10.21
C THR A 614 33.20 10.69 11.20
N ILE A 615 31.96 10.47 10.76
CA ILE A 615 30.85 10.01 11.59
C ILE A 615 29.72 9.44 10.72
N ALA A 616 28.87 8.55 11.25
CA ALA A 616 27.82 7.92 10.45
C ALA A 616 26.81 8.94 9.91
N CYS A 617 26.25 9.77 10.78
CA CYS A 617 25.21 10.73 10.46
C CYS A 617 25.53 12.13 10.99
N TRP A 618 25.18 13.17 10.24
CA TRP A 618 25.27 14.55 10.72
C TRP A 618 24.21 15.44 10.08
N ALA A 619 23.87 16.54 10.75
CA ALA A 619 22.96 17.58 10.25
C ALA A 619 23.74 18.73 9.60
N ASP A 620 23.36 19.04 8.36
CA ASP A 620 23.87 20.17 7.58
C ASP A 620 22.84 21.29 7.54
N VAL A 621 23.10 22.36 8.29
CA VAL A 621 22.20 23.51 8.40
C VAL A 621 22.74 24.66 7.56
N SER A 622 22.01 25.01 6.48
CA SER A 622 22.46 26.01 5.50
C SER A 622 21.66 27.32 5.53
N PHE A 623 20.69 27.47 6.45
CA PHE A 623 19.87 28.68 6.60
C PHE A 623 19.91 29.27 8.02
N SER A 624 19.47 30.53 8.14
CA SER A 624 19.43 31.28 9.39
C SER A 624 18.08 31.98 9.60
N PRO A 625 17.51 31.97 10.83
CA PRO A 625 18.02 31.29 12.02
C PRO A 625 17.94 29.77 11.89
N ALA A 626 18.92 29.06 12.47
CA ALA A 626 18.92 27.60 12.48
C ALA A 626 17.69 27.04 13.24
N PRO A 627 17.19 25.83 12.86
CA PRO A 627 16.13 25.15 13.59
C PRO A 627 16.49 24.92 15.06
N LYS A 628 15.54 25.23 15.96
CA LYS A 628 15.72 25.15 17.42
C LYS A 628 15.38 23.79 18.03
N TYR A 629 14.78 22.88 17.26
CA TYR A 629 14.41 21.55 17.73
C TYR A 629 15.61 20.57 17.66
N GLN A 630 15.57 19.53 18.50
CA GLN A 630 16.54 18.43 18.48
C GLN A 630 16.42 17.67 17.16
N LYS A 631 17.57 17.40 16.51
CA LYS A 631 17.63 16.78 15.18
C LYS A 631 17.87 15.27 15.27
N PHE A 632 18.71 14.80 16.21
CA PHE A 632 19.00 13.38 16.41
C PHE A 632 18.51 12.84 17.76
N PHE A 633 18.01 11.60 17.75
CA PHE A 633 17.43 10.91 18.91
C PHE A 633 17.99 9.48 19.07
N ASP A 634 18.03 9.01 20.31
CA ASP A 634 18.56 7.68 20.68
C ASP A 634 17.59 6.52 20.43
N ALA A 635 16.29 6.79 20.25
CA ALA A 635 15.27 5.79 20.05
C ALA A 635 14.62 5.90 18.67
N PRO A 636 14.21 4.77 18.06
CA PRO A 636 13.47 4.79 16.80
C PRO A 636 12.11 5.46 16.96
N PHE A 637 11.63 6.07 15.88
CA PHE A 637 10.37 6.82 15.91
C PHE A 637 9.10 5.97 15.78
N PHE A 638 9.25 4.77 15.23
CA PHE A 638 8.17 3.82 14.96
C PHE A 638 8.75 2.41 14.79
N GLU A 639 7.90 1.40 14.93
CA GLU A 639 8.26 -0.02 14.79
C GLU A 639 8.63 -0.33 13.32
N PRO A 640 9.80 -0.92 13.04
CA PRO A 640 10.20 -1.18 11.66
C PRO A 640 9.43 -2.30 10.98
N PHE A 641 8.96 -3.30 11.73
CA PHE A 641 8.45 -4.57 11.18
C PHE A 641 9.46 -5.26 10.25
N VAL A 642 10.74 -5.16 10.59
CA VAL A 642 11.87 -5.76 9.87
C VAL A 642 12.76 -6.43 10.90
N GLU A 643 13.12 -7.71 10.68
CA GLU A 643 14.16 -8.39 11.44
C GLU A 643 15.47 -7.61 11.26
N THR A 644 15.92 -6.95 12.32
CA THR A 644 17.10 -6.07 12.27
C THR A 644 18.33 -6.85 12.66
N GLN A 645 19.39 -6.77 11.86
CA GLN A 645 20.68 -7.35 12.18
C GLN A 645 21.74 -6.28 12.45
N PRO A 646 22.84 -6.61 13.13
CA PRO A 646 24.05 -5.79 13.10
C PRO A 646 24.50 -5.55 11.65
N SER A 647 25.10 -4.39 11.37
CA SER A 647 25.49 -4.01 9.99
C SER A 647 26.44 -5.01 9.32
N THR A 648 27.30 -5.68 10.09
CA THR A 648 28.20 -6.71 9.59
C THR A 648 27.47 -7.98 9.17
N GLU A 649 26.40 -8.36 9.85
CA GLU A 649 25.54 -9.48 9.46
C GLU A 649 24.67 -9.12 8.27
N ALA A 650 24.13 -7.89 8.25
CA ALA A 650 23.38 -7.37 7.12
C ALA A 650 24.23 -7.40 5.84
N TYR A 651 25.51 -7.02 5.91
CA TYR A 651 26.44 -7.12 4.79
C TYR A 651 26.48 -8.53 4.18
N LYS A 652 26.59 -9.56 5.02
CA LYS A 652 26.66 -10.96 4.57
C LYS A 652 25.34 -11.40 3.91
N ARG A 653 24.21 -11.14 4.57
CA ARG A 653 22.88 -11.54 4.09
C ARG A 653 22.51 -10.83 2.79
N VAL A 654 22.75 -9.52 2.68
CA VAL A 654 22.45 -8.73 1.49
C VAL A 654 23.23 -9.23 0.28
N LEU A 655 24.54 -9.51 0.41
CA LEU A 655 25.34 -10.03 -0.70
C LEU A 655 24.96 -11.46 -1.11
N SER A 656 24.24 -12.19 -0.26
CA SER A 656 23.73 -13.53 -0.54
C SER A 656 22.33 -13.56 -1.15
N ASP A 657 21.56 -12.46 -1.10
CA ASP A 657 20.12 -12.50 -1.43
C ASP A 657 19.53 -11.24 -2.08
N ALA A 658 20.34 -10.21 -2.37
CA ALA A 658 19.86 -9.03 -3.06
C ALA A 658 19.81 -9.18 -4.58
N GLY A 659 18.83 -8.49 -5.18
CA GLY A 659 18.59 -8.46 -6.62
C GLY A 659 17.90 -9.72 -7.14
N VAL A 660 17.73 -9.79 -8.46
CA VAL A 660 17.10 -10.93 -9.11
C VAL A 660 18.01 -12.17 -9.02
N SER A 661 17.57 -13.15 -8.23
CA SER A 661 18.21 -14.47 -8.10
C SER A 661 17.49 -15.59 -8.86
N GLN A 662 16.22 -15.39 -9.22
CA GLN A 662 15.37 -16.35 -9.92
C GLN A 662 14.86 -15.79 -11.25
N PRO A 663 14.82 -16.60 -12.34
CA PRO A 663 15.27 -18.00 -12.41
C PRO A 663 16.80 -18.17 -12.29
N VAL A 664 17.56 -17.11 -12.52
CA VAL A 664 19.02 -17.11 -12.37
C VAL A 664 19.48 -15.69 -12.03
N ARG A 665 20.62 -15.57 -11.34
CA ARG A 665 21.38 -14.31 -11.23
C ARG A 665 22.22 -14.10 -12.48
N ASP A 666 22.12 -12.93 -13.06
CA ASP A 666 22.81 -12.62 -14.31
C ASP A 666 24.28 -12.20 -14.06
N GLU A 667 25.07 -12.14 -15.14
CA GLU A 667 26.51 -11.88 -15.06
C GLU A 667 26.81 -10.49 -14.50
N HIS A 668 25.96 -9.51 -14.82
CA HIS A 668 26.07 -8.16 -14.28
C HIS A 668 25.89 -8.12 -12.76
N ASP A 669 24.78 -8.65 -12.24
CA ASP A 669 24.50 -8.64 -10.79
C ASP A 669 25.53 -9.49 -10.03
N ALA A 670 25.97 -10.62 -10.60
CA ALA A 670 27.03 -11.45 -10.03
C ALA A 670 28.37 -10.69 -9.94
N ARG A 671 28.75 -9.94 -10.99
CA ARG A 671 29.94 -9.08 -10.97
C ARG A 671 29.84 -8.02 -9.88
N ILE A 672 28.70 -7.35 -9.74
CA ILE A 672 28.50 -6.29 -8.74
C ILE A 672 28.66 -6.84 -7.32
N ILE A 673 28.15 -8.03 -7.03
CA ILE A 673 28.35 -8.69 -5.73
C ILE A 673 29.84 -9.00 -5.51
N ASN A 674 30.51 -9.58 -6.51
CA ASN A 674 31.93 -9.92 -6.43
C ASN A 674 32.84 -8.69 -6.24
N GLU A 675 32.56 -7.60 -6.96
CA GLU A 675 33.25 -6.31 -6.80
C GLU A 675 33.01 -5.74 -5.39
N THR A 676 31.77 -5.85 -4.88
CA THR A 676 31.42 -5.45 -3.52
C THR A 676 32.13 -6.29 -2.47
N LEU A 677 32.31 -7.59 -2.67
CA LEU A 677 33.08 -8.47 -1.78
C LEU A 677 34.57 -8.10 -1.82
N ALA A 678 35.15 -8.01 -3.00
CA ALA A 678 36.57 -7.77 -3.19
C ALA A 678 37.00 -6.32 -2.89
N GLY A 679 36.08 -5.36 -2.88
CA GLY A 679 36.43 -3.94 -2.77
C GLY A 679 37.11 -3.41 -4.04
N THR A 680 36.75 -3.96 -5.20
CA THR A 680 37.32 -3.62 -6.51
C THR A 680 36.28 -3.00 -7.45
N ALA A 681 36.71 -2.58 -8.64
CA ALA A 681 35.82 -2.20 -9.73
C ALA A 681 36.46 -2.63 -11.05
N ALA A 682 35.75 -3.43 -11.86
CA ALA A 682 36.29 -3.93 -13.12
C ALA A 682 36.31 -2.84 -14.20
N TYR A 683 35.24 -2.06 -14.29
CA TYR A 683 35.06 -1.03 -15.32
C TYR A 683 35.28 0.38 -14.81
N ARG A 684 35.30 1.35 -15.74
CA ARG A 684 35.48 2.78 -15.47
C ARG A 684 34.67 3.56 -16.50
N GLY A 685 34.04 4.66 -16.08
CA GLY A 685 33.38 5.58 -16.99
C GLY A 685 34.30 6.09 -18.09
N SER A 686 33.88 5.97 -19.35
CA SER A 686 34.65 6.41 -20.51
C SER A 686 34.83 7.92 -20.63
N VAL A 687 33.98 8.71 -19.96
CA VAL A 687 34.01 10.18 -19.96
C VAL A 687 34.53 10.70 -18.63
N SER A 688 33.91 10.28 -17.52
CA SER A 688 34.24 10.71 -16.17
C SER A 688 35.58 10.17 -15.67
N GLY A 689 36.01 9.02 -16.22
CA GLY A 689 37.17 8.30 -15.75
C GLY A 689 37.00 7.78 -14.32
N LYS A 690 35.80 7.66 -13.75
CA LYS A 690 35.62 7.15 -12.37
C LYS A 690 35.50 5.63 -12.35
N LYS A 691 36.28 4.97 -11.47
CA LYS A 691 36.30 3.49 -11.37
C LYS A 691 34.96 2.99 -10.81
N GLY A 692 34.34 2.09 -11.55
CA GLY A 692 33.04 1.51 -11.24
C GLY A 692 31.85 2.40 -11.61
N LEU A 693 32.03 3.71 -11.80
CA LEU A 693 30.93 4.59 -12.21
C LEU A 693 30.95 4.75 -13.73
N ILE A 694 30.23 3.89 -14.43
CA ILE A 694 30.18 3.88 -15.90
C ILE A 694 29.36 5.06 -16.46
N ASP A 695 29.67 5.52 -17.66
CA ASP A 695 28.99 6.64 -18.34
C ASP A 695 28.10 6.16 -19.52
N ASP A 696 28.37 4.94 -19.98
CA ASP A 696 27.63 4.25 -21.03
C ASP A 696 27.60 2.75 -20.71
N PRO A 697 26.50 2.02 -20.99
CA PRO A 697 26.49 0.56 -20.85
C PRO A 697 27.65 -0.13 -21.59
N LYS A 698 28.14 0.46 -22.69
CA LYS A 698 29.31 -0.04 -23.44
C LYS A 698 30.61 -0.06 -22.63
N ASP A 699 30.74 0.76 -21.59
CA ASP A 699 31.91 0.75 -20.70
C ASP A 699 32.04 -0.60 -19.96
N ALA A 700 30.91 -1.30 -19.78
CA ALA A 700 30.81 -2.61 -19.17
C ALA A 700 30.55 -3.74 -20.20
N GLY A 701 30.66 -3.47 -21.50
CA GLY A 701 30.40 -4.44 -22.56
C GLY A 701 28.96 -4.49 -23.07
N GLY A 702 28.05 -3.69 -22.51
CA GLY A 702 26.62 -3.69 -22.86
C GLY A 702 25.81 -4.75 -22.13
N LEU A 703 24.53 -4.89 -22.50
CA LEU A 703 23.68 -5.97 -21.98
C LEU A 703 24.24 -7.31 -22.42
N GLU A 704 24.43 -8.22 -21.47
CA GLU A 704 24.75 -9.62 -21.78
C GLU A 704 23.63 -10.27 -22.62
N ASP A 705 23.91 -11.44 -23.19
CA ASP A 705 22.91 -12.14 -24.00
C ASP A 705 21.77 -12.69 -23.14
N PHE A 706 20.53 -12.33 -23.51
CA PHE A 706 19.26 -12.77 -22.94
C PHE A 706 18.41 -13.40 -24.06
N PRO A 707 18.74 -14.64 -24.48
CA PRO A 707 18.04 -15.30 -25.58
C PRO A 707 16.56 -15.52 -25.23
N GLU A 708 15.70 -15.45 -26.25
CA GLU A 708 14.29 -15.76 -26.08
C GLU A 708 14.13 -17.23 -25.65
N ALA A 709 13.50 -17.44 -24.50
CA ALA A 709 13.16 -18.76 -23.99
C ALA A 709 11.63 -18.87 -23.86
N LYS A 710 11.06 -20.02 -24.18
CA LYS A 710 9.61 -20.27 -24.06
C LYS A 710 9.34 -21.52 -23.24
N ARG A 711 8.33 -21.45 -22.39
CA ARG A 711 7.79 -22.63 -21.70
C ARG A 711 7.14 -23.56 -22.73
N ALA A 712 7.33 -24.87 -22.54
CA ALA A 712 6.63 -25.87 -23.32
C ALA A 712 5.13 -25.84 -23.00
N ALA A 713 4.28 -26.19 -23.96
CA ALA A 713 2.82 -26.23 -23.74
C ALA A 713 2.39 -27.25 -22.66
N SER A 714 3.25 -28.23 -22.33
CA SER A 714 3.04 -29.19 -21.25
C SER A 714 3.49 -28.71 -19.88
N TRP A 715 4.03 -27.49 -19.76
CA TRP A 715 4.46 -26.94 -18.48
C TRP A 715 3.27 -26.58 -17.58
N ASP A 716 2.24 -25.97 -18.19
CA ASP A 716 1.00 -25.49 -17.58
C ASP A 716 -0.08 -25.74 -18.64
N ALA A 717 -0.56 -26.98 -18.69
CA ALA A 717 -1.41 -27.46 -19.78
C ALA A 717 -2.87 -27.03 -19.63
N ASP A 718 -3.32 -26.77 -18.40
CA ASP A 718 -4.66 -26.26 -18.10
C ASP A 718 -4.74 -24.72 -18.12
N GLY A 719 -3.60 -24.04 -18.16
CA GLY A 719 -3.50 -22.60 -18.36
C GLY A 719 -3.81 -21.78 -17.11
N ASP A 720 -3.74 -22.38 -15.92
CA ASP A 720 -4.04 -21.72 -14.65
C ASP A 720 -2.87 -20.89 -14.09
N GLY A 721 -1.71 -20.91 -14.76
CA GLY A 721 -0.48 -20.20 -14.37
C GLY A 721 0.39 -20.95 -13.38
N ILE A 722 0.01 -22.16 -13.00
CA ILE A 722 0.75 -23.08 -12.14
C ILE A 722 1.33 -24.17 -13.03
N ALA A 723 2.55 -24.62 -12.72
CA ALA A 723 3.10 -25.74 -13.46
C ALA A 723 2.38 -27.05 -13.08
N ASP A 724 2.11 -27.94 -14.05
CA ASP A 724 1.39 -29.21 -13.85
C ASP A 724 2.07 -30.15 -12.83
N TRP A 725 3.36 -29.95 -12.56
CA TRP A 725 4.10 -30.72 -11.54
C TRP A 725 3.88 -30.22 -10.10
N TRP A 726 3.30 -29.03 -9.92
CA TRP A 726 3.01 -28.49 -8.59
C TRP A 726 2.02 -29.39 -7.85
N ASP A 727 2.27 -29.65 -6.57
CA ASP A 727 1.47 -30.60 -5.80
C ASP A 727 0.18 -30.02 -5.22
N GLY A 728 -0.16 -28.78 -5.61
CA GLY A 728 -1.34 -28.06 -5.14
C GLY A 728 -1.19 -27.45 -3.75
N SER A 729 -0.01 -27.52 -3.13
CA SER A 729 0.23 -26.88 -1.84
C SER A 729 0.09 -25.36 -1.93
N THR A 730 -0.35 -24.74 -0.83
CA THR A 730 -0.54 -23.28 -0.76
C THR A 730 0.73 -22.55 -0.31
N GLY A 731 1.76 -23.27 0.12
CA GLY A 731 2.96 -22.68 0.72
C GLY A 731 2.74 -22.10 2.13
N GLY A 732 1.60 -22.37 2.77
CA GLY A 732 1.28 -21.94 4.14
C GLY A 732 -0.18 -21.51 4.33
N GLU A 733 -0.53 -21.17 5.56
CA GLU A 733 -1.87 -20.66 5.89
C GLU A 733 -2.14 -19.31 5.21
N GLY A 734 -3.36 -19.16 4.68
CA GLY A 734 -3.84 -17.91 4.10
C GLY A 734 -3.37 -17.59 2.67
N TYR A 735 -2.57 -18.46 2.06
CA TYR A 735 -2.15 -18.36 0.65
C TYR A 735 -2.99 -19.27 -0.24
N THR A 736 -3.05 -18.93 -1.53
CA THR A 736 -3.66 -19.77 -2.59
C THR A 736 -2.63 -20.73 -3.20
N PRO A 737 -3.05 -21.78 -3.94
CA PRO A 737 -2.11 -22.69 -4.62
C PRO A 737 -1.11 -21.99 -5.54
N ILE A 738 -1.57 -21.01 -6.33
CA ILE A 738 -0.67 -20.21 -7.19
C ILE A 738 0.34 -19.41 -6.36
N GLU A 739 -0.06 -18.84 -5.23
CA GLU A 739 0.89 -18.15 -4.35
C GLU A 739 1.93 -19.11 -3.76
N GLY A 740 1.52 -20.32 -3.38
CA GLY A 740 2.44 -21.39 -2.98
C GLY A 740 3.50 -21.67 -4.05
N TYR A 741 3.06 -21.86 -5.29
CA TYR A 741 3.93 -22.07 -6.44
C TYR A 741 4.87 -20.87 -6.68
N LEU A 742 4.34 -19.65 -6.65
CA LEU A 742 5.12 -18.43 -6.83
C LEU A 742 6.16 -18.21 -5.72
N ASN A 743 5.84 -18.60 -4.48
CA ASN A 743 6.75 -18.52 -3.34
C ASN A 743 7.88 -19.53 -3.49
N PHE A 744 7.56 -20.78 -3.86
CA PHE A 744 8.56 -21.81 -4.14
C PHE A 744 9.55 -21.36 -5.23
N LEU A 745 9.05 -20.81 -6.34
CA LEU A 745 9.89 -20.35 -7.43
C LEU A 745 10.73 -19.11 -7.10
N ALA A 746 10.35 -18.33 -6.08
CA ALA A 746 11.06 -17.10 -5.74
C ALA A 746 12.26 -17.35 -4.81
N ASP A 747 12.28 -18.47 -4.11
CA ASP A 747 13.39 -18.87 -3.24
C ASP A 747 14.33 -19.85 -3.98
N PRO A 748 15.56 -20.09 -3.46
CA PRO A 748 16.47 -21.07 -4.04
C PRO A 748 15.83 -22.46 -4.14
N HIS A 749 15.83 -23.02 -5.35
CA HIS A 749 15.24 -24.32 -5.61
C HIS A 749 15.99 -25.06 -6.73
N ALA A 750 15.68 -26.35 -6.88
CA ALA A 750 16.15 -27.18 -7.98
C ALA A 750 15.03 -28.11 -8.49
N PHE A 751 15.19 -28.56 -9.74
CA PHE A 751 14.32 -29.57 -10.36
C PHE A 751 15.09 -30.87 -10.54
N VAL A 752 14.43 -32.01 -10.29
CA VAL A 752 15.05 -33.33 -10.43
C VAL A 752 14.00 -34.40 -10.79
N SER A 753 14.34 -35.33 -11.69
CA SER A 753 13.43 -36.45 -11.98
C SER A 753 13.38 -37.45 -10.82
N PRO A 754 12.28 -38.20 -10.65
CA PRO A 754 12.21 -39.30 -9.69
C PRO A 754 13.39 -40.26 -9.81
N SER A 755 13.93 -40.70 -8.68
CA SER A 755 15.10 -41.60 -8.57
C SER A 755 16.41 -41.07 -9.19
N LYS A 756 16.50 -39.77 -9.49
CA LYS A 756 17.73 -39.10 -9.89
C LYS A 756 18.28 -38.21 -8.77
N SER A 757 19.40 -37.57 -9.01
CA SER A 757 20.03 -36.64 -8.08
C SER A 757 20.36 -35.31 -8.74
N VAL A 758 20.33 -34.25 -7.96
CA VAL A 758 20.76 -32.91 -8.37
C VAL A 758 21.81 -32.37 -7.39
N GLU A 759 22.83 -31.71 -7.93
CA GLU A 759 23.84 -31.00 -7.14
C GLU A 759 23.36 -29.58 -6.82
N VAL A 760 23.53 -29.16 -5.57
CA VAL A 760 23.17 -27.83 -5.07
C VAL A 760 24.44 -27.11 -4.63
N ASP A 761 24.69 -25.94 -5.19
CA ASP A 761 25.78 -25.06 -4.77
C ASP A 761 25.38 -24.29 -3.50
N LEU A 762 25.83 -24.77 -2.34
CA LEU A 762 25.54 -24.13 -1.05
C LEU A 762 26.33 -22.83 -0.88
N ALA A 763 27.50 -22.68 -1.53
CA ALA A 763 28.26 -21.43 -1.47
C ALA A 763 27.49 -20.28 -2.13
N ALA A 764 26.73 -20.54 -3.20
CA ALA A 764 25.87 -19.54 -3.82
C ALA A 764 24.78 -19.00 -2.87
N LEU A 765 24.39 -19.76 -1.84
CA LEU A 765 23.44 -19.33 -0.82
C LEU A 765 24.07 -18.44 0.26
N ALA A 766 25.41 -18.40 0.31
CA ALA A 766 26.20 -17.80 1.37
C ALA A 766 27.32 -16.90 0.84
N LEU A 767 27.15 -16.30 -0.34
CA LEU A 767 28.16 -15.44 -1.00
C LEU A 767 28.83 -14.39 -0.07
N GLY A 768 28.06 -13.79 0.84
CA GLY A 768 28.58 -12.80 1.78
C GLY A 768 29.33 -13.36 2.99
N PHE A 769 29.18 -14.66 3.28
CA PHE A 769 29.73 -15.31 4.47
C PHE A 769 31.18 -15.71 4.26
N LYS A 770 31.99 -15.64 5.32
CA LYS A 770 33.43 -15.87 5.24
C LYS A 770 33.81 -17.30 5.63
N GLU A 771 34.29 -18.07 4.67
CA GLU A 771 34.61 -19.49 4.86
C GLU A 771 33.40 -20.26 5.43
N PRO A 772 32.25 -20.26 4.73
CA PRO A 772 31.02 -20.84 5.25
C PRO A 772 31.11 -22.37 5.33
N SER A 773 30.46 -22.90 6.36
CA SER A 773 30.20 -24.31 6.59
C SER A 773 28.69 -24.54 6.63
N PHE A 774 28.26 -25.74 6.25
CA PHE A 774 26.85 -26.04 6.00
C PHE A 774 26.42 -27.32 6.68
N THR A 775 25.20 -27.30 7.22
CA THR A 775 24.45 -28.49 7.61
C THR A 775 23.05 -28.41 7.02
N VAL A 776 22.46 -29.56 6.71
CA VAL A 776 21.13 -29.65 6.12
C VAL A 776 20.21 -30.54 6.96
N ALA A 777 18.93 -30.21 7.00
CA ALA A 777 17.92 -31.02 7.68
C ALA A 777 16.54 -30.83 7.05
N GLY A 778 15.65 -31.82 7.23
CA GLY A 778 14.22 -31.65 6.96
C GLY A 778 13.70 -32.16 5.62
N ALA A 779 14.55 -32.66 4.72
CA ALA A 779 14.11 -33.34 3.49
C ALA A 779 13.23 -34.56 3.82
N LYS A 780 12.12 -34.72 3.09
CA LYS A 780 11.11 -35.78 3.35
C LYS A 780 10.95 -36.75 2.19
N LYS A 781 11.20 -36.33 0.95
CA LYS A 781 11.01 -37.13 -0.27
C LYS A 781 12.32 -37.60 -0.91
N GLY A 782 13.45 -37.14 -0.37
CA GLY A 782 14.78 -37.52 -0.80
C GLY A 782 15.78 -37.43 0.35
N GLU A 783 17.04 -37.74 0.03
CA GLU A 783 18.16 -37.67 0.96
C GLU A 783 19.15 -36.59 0.53
N VAL A 784 19.68 -35.85 1.50
CA VAL A 784 20.67 -34.78 1.23
C VAL A 784 22.00 -35.15 1.86
N THR A 785 23.05 -35.15 1.05
CA THR A 785 24.43 -35.34 1.52
C THR A 785 25.24 -34.08 1.26
N VAL A 786 26.00 -33.63 2.26
CA VAL A 786 26.81 -32.40 2.17
C VAL A 786 28.28 -32.77 2.03
N ALA A 787 28.95 -32.18 1.03
CA ALA A 787 30.38 -32.34 0.79
C ALA A 787 31.01 -30.96 0.57
N GLY A 788 31.60 -30.39 1.63
CA GLY A 788 32.20 -29.05 1.58
C GLY A 788 31.14 -27.98 1.33
N THR A 789 31.26 -27.25 0.21
CA THR A 789 30.36 -26.17 -0.19
C THR A 789 29.22 -26.62 -1.11
N LYS A 790 29.03 -27.92 -1.28
CA LYS A 790 28.00 -28.50 -2.14
C LYS A 790 27.13 -29.48 -1.38
N ALA A 791 25.89 -29.64 -1.82
CA ALA A 791 25.02 -30.74 -1.43
C ALA A 791 24.60 -31.55 -2.65
N THR A 792 24.35 -32.84 -2.45
CA THR A 792 23.67 -33.70 -3.42
C THR A 792 22.33 -34.11 -2.83
N TYR A 793 21.25 -33.71 -3.49
CA TYR A 793 19.90 -34.16 -3.19
C TYR A 793 19.59 -35.38 -4.08
N GLY A 794 19.37 -36.53 -3.48
CA GLY A 794 18.90 -37.75 -4.16
C GLY A 794 17.40 -37.91 -3.99
N ALA A 795 16.64 -37.74 -5.07
CA ALA A 795 15.19 -37.88 -5.06
C ALA A 795 14.77 -39.35 -4.93
N GLY A 796 13.73 -39.60 -4.13
CA GLY A 796 13.05 -40.90 -4.13
C GLY A 796 12.26 -41.15 -5.41
N ALA A 797 11.53 -42.26 -5.46
CA ALA A 797 10.70 -42.64 -6.61
C ALA A 797 9.38 -41.83 -6.74
N GLY A 798 9.00 -41.09 -5.70
CA GLY A 798 7.77 -40.31 -5.67
C GLY A 798 7.94 -38.90 -6.26
N LYS A 799 6.84 -38.35 -6.81
CA LYS A 799 6.77 -36.98 -7.36
C LYS A 799 6.32 -35.95 -6.31
N GLY A 800 6.41 -34.68 -6.70
CA GLY A 800 5.89 -33.52 -5.98
C GLY A 800 6.98 -32.68 -5.35
N VAL A 801 6.61 -31.82 -4.40
CA VAL A 801 7.52 -30.83 -3.82
C VAL A 801 8.12 -31.36 -2.52
N ASP A 802 9.40 -31.06 -2.30
CA ASP A 802 10.14 -31.27 -1.06
C ASP A 802 10.92 -30.00 -0.71
N SER A 803 11.40 -29.91 0.53
CA SER A 803 12.29 -28.84 0.94
C SER A 803 13.21 -29.28 2.07
N PHE A 804 14.33 -28.59 2.23
CA PHE A 804 15.22 -28.77 3.37
C PHE A 804 15.79 -27.43 3.82
N GLU A 805 16.08 -27.33 5.12
CA GLU A 805 16.74 -26.19 5.73
C GLU A 805 18.25 -26.32 5.57
N VAL A 806 18.89 -25.27 5.08
CA VAL A 806 20.33 -25.10 4.99
C VAL A 806 20.76 -24.17 6.11
N SER A 807 21.43 -24.70 7.13
CA SER A 807 22.06 -23.90 8.18
C SER A 807 23.48 -23.52 7.74
N ILE A 808 23.72 -22.22 7.67
CA ILE A 808 24.97 -21.58 7.29
C ILE A 808 25.65 -21.10 8.57
N LYS A 809 26.93 -21.45 8.75
CA LYS A 809 27.79 -20.88 9.79
C LYS A 809 29.13 -20.53 9.19
N ASP A 810 29.68 -19.36 9.51
CA ASP A 810 30.96 -18.91 8.97
C ASP A 810 32.06 -18.80 10.04
N SER A 811 33.29 -18.54 9.58
CA SER A 811 34.49 -18.44 10.43
C SER A 811 34.46 -17.28 11.43
N GLU A 812 33.55 -16.31 11.26
CA GLU A 812 33.39 -15.14 12.13
C GLU A 812 32.24 -15.32 13.13
N GLY A 813 31.58 -16.48 13.13
CA GLY A 813 30.50 -16.82 14.07
C GLY A 813 29.10 -16.41 13.61
N SER A 814 28.97 -15.88 12.39
CA SER A 814 27.68 -15.54 11.79
C SER A 814 26.87 -16.80 11.50
N THR A 815 25.56 -16.73 11.70
CA THR A 815 24.64 -17.84 11.39
C THR A 815 23.42 -17.37 10.64
N TRP A 816 22.97 -18.18 9.67
CA TRP A 816 21.73 -17.96 8.95
C TRP A 816 21.14 -19.29 8.50
N THR A 817 19.82 -19.40 8.50
CA THR A 817 19.13 -20.61 8.01
C THR A 817 18.25 -20.20 6.83
N ARG A 818 18.29 -21.00 5.77
CA ARG A 818 17.53 -20.78 4.54
C ARG A 818 16.82 -22.07 4.13
N THR A 819 15.58 -21.95 3.70
CA THR A 819 14.89 -23.04 3.02
C THR A 819 15.41 -23.18 1.58
N PHE A 820 15.63 -24.42 1.14
CA PHE A 820 15.91 -24.78 -0.25
C PHE A 820 14.81 -25.72 -0.75
N GLY A 821 14.16 -25.36 -1.86
CA GLY A 821 13.08 -26.13 -2.46
C GLY A 821 13.57 -27.17 -3.47
N VAL A 822 12.86 -28.29 -3.60
CA VAL A 822 13.09 -29.27 -4.67
C VAL A 822 11.76 -29.71 -5.27
N ALA A 823 11.61 -29.58 -6.60
CA ALA A 823 10.48 -30.16 -7.29
C ALA A 823 10.89 -31.46 -7.99
N ILE A 824 10.12 -32.53 -7.75
CA ILE A 824 10.38 -33.87 -8.26
C ILE A 824 9.32 -34.24 -9.30
N PHE A 825 9.69 -34.25 -10.59
CA PHE A 825 8.76 -34.54 -11.69
C PHE A 825 9.47 -35.09 -12.93
N ASP A 826 8.72 -35.77 -13.79
CA ASP A 826 9.31 -36.39 -15.00
C ASP A 826 9.81 -35.31 -15.97
N GLY A 827 11.02 -35.49 -16.51
CA GLY A 827 11.58 -34.54 -17.47
C GLY A 827 12.10 -33.25 -16.83
N ALA A 828 12.27 -33.21 -15.50
CA ALA A 828 12.79 -32.06 -14.77
C ALA A 828 14.15 -31.54 -15.28
N GLU A 829 14.96 -32.38 -15.93
CA GLU A 829 16.24 -31.95 -16.49
C GLU A 829 16.11 -31.13 -17.79
N GLU A 830 14.91 -31.03 -18.35
CA GLU A 830 14.58 -30.24 -19.55
C GLU A 830 13.95 -28.88 -19.22
N ALA A 831 13.70 -28.60 -17.93
CA ALA A 831 12.87 -27.49 -17.42
C ALA A 831 13.57 -26.15 -17.19
#